data_AF-A0A950B0Q8-F1
#
_entry.id   AF-A0A950B0Q8-F1
#
_cell.length_a   1.000
_cell.length_b   1.000
_cell.length_c   1.000
_cell.angle_alpha   90.00
_cell.angle_beta   90.00
_cell.angle_gamma   90.00
#
_symmetry.space_group_name_H-M   'P 1'
#
loop_
_entity.id
_entity.type
_entity.pdbx_description
1 polymer ?
#
loop_
_entity_poly.entity_id
_entity_poly.type
_entity_poly.pdbx_seq_one_letter_code
_entity_poly.pdbx_strand_id
1 'polypeptide(L)'
;MSEAAVTAPEHGRLARWRQGTFGAASDEPFRRRVADVVRVVVAAGGLALLIAHADHPTRTEQTLFQFFHSLPSTLQPLFQLFFGLGLLWAAGLMAAAAFVARRWRLAGTIITSAVLTWLTGRVIGSLVSGASLGEAVRAAARLDATPMFPLVRLAVVVGVVASASPFLTRPVRRIGQVLILLLTFAAMYLGTGHPNDLLAAILLGWGMAGLVHLVFGSPAGRPTRVEVAGSLEELGFPVTSVHLSPVQPSDGTLMLTEDDSGPLWVKVIGRDDTDNQLAAKAWRALIYKDPGPALTFTRLQQLQREAYSMLLAGKSGVRVPEVLVAATAGPGAAVLVVRPAAGPRLAELAGDQISDDLLDAVWRQVRLLHAARIAHGKLNVAHVVVGADGPVIADFARAGFGTPARCRADVAELLASTAATVGTGRAVAAIGRILDDDTIVGSLGYLQSAALTPETRDAFGDGKALKKRLTELGAAGAGVAGTEPPRVQQLHRVSGQSLLMACGALIAVGVLLSQLGSPQELWETVQHAQWLWVVVALALSLSTDVGFAVAMFGAVPGRLPFWPTVETQLACSFSNLAVPYVGGAAVQIRYLQKQGIPITDAVASGGALMGAVNLVVQVIVFIVAVALIPDSLSLTKIQASDLVKVLLVLIIVVLLGVTVVMGVPRLRRATVPPVRQGASTIWEALRSPRRMLALVGGNLAVTLLYALCLMACIAAYGTGLPFFTLLAVNIGVSTIAGLVPVPGGGAAISAIGLTGVLTAFGVAESVAVAAVLTQQLVGTYLPAIPGWFATRSLLERDYL
;
A
#
# COMPACT_ATOMS: atom_id res chain seq x y z
N MET A 1 1.67 23.49 51.49
CA MET A 1 0.27 23.35 51.96
C MET A 1 -0.69 23.39 50.77
N SER A 2 -1.13 22.22 50.32
CA SER A 2 -2.53 21.92 50.02
C SER A 2 -2.59 20.41 49.83
N GLU A 3 -2.82 19.74 50.95
CA GLU A 3 -3.05 18.32 51.09
C GLU A 3 -4.43 18.03 50.49
N ALA A 4 -4.45 17.67 49.21
CA ALA A 4 -5.69 17.27 48.55
C ALA A 4 -6.05 15.85 49.03
N ALA A 5 -6.90 15.80 50.04
CA ALA A 5 -7.51 14.59 50.59
C ALA A 5 -7.94 13.63 49.47
N VAL A 6 -7.45 12.39 49.58
CA VAL A 6 -7.95 11.25 48.81
C VAL A 6 -9.42 11.07 49.18
N THR A 7 -10.31 11.53 48.31
CA THR A 7 -11.75 11.37 48.49
C THR A 7 -12.13 9.91 48.25
N ALA A 8 -12.76 9.31 49.26
CA ALA A 8 -13.28 7.95 49.21
C ALA A 8 -14.22 7.74 48.01
N PRO A 9 -14.25 6.54 47.39
CA PRO A 9 -15.08 6.27 46.23
C PRO A 9 -16.57 6.39 46.57
N GLU A 10 -17.32 7.26 45.87
CA GLU A 10 -18.77 7.43 46.02
C GLU A 10 -19.50 6.06 45.93
N HIS A 11 -20.06 5.59 47.05
CA HIS A 11 -20.80 4.33 47.12
C HIS A 11 -22.27 4.47 46.66
N GLY A 12 -22.49 5.03 45.46
CA GLY A 12 -23.82 5.16 44.84
C GLY A 12 -24.11 4.06 43.79
N ARG A 13 -25.38 3.67 43.60
CA ARG A 13 -25.79 2.79 42.48
C ARG A 13 -25.38 3.36 41.11
N LEU A 14 -25.42 4.69 40.97
CA LEU A 14 -24.95 5.42 39.78
C LEU A 14 -23.44 5.28 39.55
N ALA A 15 -22.62 5.27 40.62
CA ALA A 15 -21.18 5.10 40.51
C ALA A 15 -20.81 3.69 40.03
N ARG A 16 -21.45 2.65 40.59
CA ARG A 16 -21.28 1.27 40.14
C ARG A 16 -21.74 1.06 38.69
N TRP A 17 -22.87 1.63 38.29
CA TRP A 17 -23.34 1.58 36.90
C TRP A 17 -22.38 2.30 35.94
N ARG A 18 -21.84 3.47 36.33
CA ARG A 18 -20.85 4.21 35.54
C ARG A 18 -19.57 3.40 35.35
N GLN A 19 -19.06 2.74 36.39
CA GLN A 19 -17.85 1.89 36.33
C GLN A 19 -18.06 0.61 35.49
N GLY A 20 -19.27 0.04 35.48
CA GLY A 20 -19.59 -1.14 34.66
C GLY A 20 -19.81 -0.83 33.17
N THR A 21 -20.28 0.37 32.85
CA THR A 21 -20.71 0.75 31.48
C THR A 21 -19.64 1.56 30.73
N PHE A 22 -19.01 2.51 31.41
CA PHE A 22 -17.96 3.36 30.86
C PHE A 22 -16.59 2.92 31.39
N GLY A 23 -15.57 2.95 30.55
CA GLY A 23 -14.21 2.62 30.97
C GLY A 23 -13.74 3.53 32.13
N ALA A 24 -12.96 2.96 33.06
CA ALA A 24 -12.40 3.66 34.22
C ALA A 24 -11.32 4.71 33.87
N ALA A 25 -10.95 4.82 32.58
CA ALA A 25 -9.95 5.76 32.12
C ALA A 25 -10.36 7.21 32.41
N SER A 26 -9.44 7.97 33.02
CA SER A 26 -9.49 9.42 33.04
C SER A 26 -9.69 9.93 31.62
N ASP A 27 -10.60 10.89 31.45
CA ASP A 27 -10.94 11.49 30.15
C ASP A 27 -9.75 12.23 29.50
N GLU A 28 -8.52 12.15 30.03
CA GLU A 28 -7.33 12.79 29.48
C GLU A 28 -6.07 11.94 29.73
N PRO A 29 -5.06 11.99 28.84
CA PRO A 29 -5.02 12.74 27.58
C PRO A 29 -5.65 11.98 26.40
N PHE A 30 -6.33 12.71 25.52
CA PHE A 30 -6.77 12.22 24.21
C PHE A 30 -5.61 12.15 23.23
N ARG A 31 -5.60 11.15 22.35
CA ARG A 31 -4.61 11.06 21.27
C ARG A 31 -5.27 10.77 19.93
N ARG A 32 -4.66 11.28 18.86
CA ARG A 32 -4.98 10.92 17.49
C ARG A 32 -4.24 9.62 17.16
N ARG A 33 -4.98 8.55 16.88
CA ARG A 33 -4.37 7.23 16.66
C ARG A 33 -4.14 7.03 15.16
N VAL A 34 -3.00 6.43 14.79
CA VAL A 34 -2.72 6.04 13.40
C VAL A 34 -3.78 5.05 12.88
N ALA A 35 -4.32 4.21 13.76
CA ALA A 35 -5.42 3.32 13.40
C ALA A 35 -6.63 4.08 12.86
N ASP A 36 -6.94 5.28 13.39
CA ASP A 36 -8.09 6.06 12.94
C ASP A 36 -7.86 6.58 11.50
N VAL A 37 -6.63 6.92 11.13
CA VAL A 37 -6.24 7.22 9.73
C VAL A 37 -6.50 6.02 8.83
N VAL A 38 -6.04 4.84 9.25
CA VAL A 38 -6.21 3.60 8.48
C VAL A 38 -7.70 3.28 8.28
N ARG A 39 -8.53 3.44 9.32
CA ARG A 39 -9.98 3.26 9.21
C ARG A 39 -10.59 4.18 8.16
N VAL A 40 -10.24 5.46 8.16
CA VAL A 40 -10.74 6.43 7.19
C VAL A 40 -10.30 6.07 5.77
N VAL A 41 -9.03 5.70 5.56
CA VAL A 41 -8.50 5.34 4.23
C VAL A 41 -9.15 4.06 3.70
N VAL A 42 -9.25 3.02 4.52
CA VAL A 42 -9.88 1.74 4.13
C VAL A 42 -11.37 1.94 3.86
N ALA A 43 -12.08 2.69 4.71
CA ALA A 43 -13.48 3.02 4.50
C ALA A 43 -13.68 3.81 3.21
N ALA A 44 -12.87 4.84 2.94
CA ALA A 44 -12.97 5.65 1.72
C ALA A 44 -12.70 4.81 0.45
N GLY A 45 -11.66 3.98 0.46
CA GLY A 45 -11.33 3.12 -0.68
C GLY A 45 -12.40 2.05 -0.94
N GLY A 46 -12.89 1.38 0.11
CA GLY A 46 -13.97 0.40 -0.01
C GLY A 46 -15.28 1.04 -0.46
N LEU A 47 -15.63 2.22 0.07
CA LEU A 47 -16.83 2.94 -0.31
C LEU A 47 -16.77 3.43 -1.77
N ALA A 48 -15.61 3.90 -2.25
CA ALA A 48 -15.43 4.26 -3.65
C ALA A 48 -15.63 3.07 -4.60
N LEU A 49 -15.13 1.89 -4.21
CA LEU A 49 -15.33 0.66 -4.97
C LEU A 49 -16.80 0.23 -5.00
N LEU A 50 -17.52 0.34 -3.88
CA LEU A 50 -18.94 0.03 -3.81
C LEU A 50 -19.81 1.04 -4.56
N ILE A 51 -19.48 2.33 -4.49
CA ILE A 51 -20.15 3.39 -5.27
C ILE A 51 -20.04 3.07 -6.77
N ALA A 52 -18.87 2.64 -7.24
CA ALA A 52 -18.67 2.29 -8.64
C ALA A 52 -19.49 1.07 -9.11
N HIS A 53 -19.98 0.24 -8.19
CA HIS A 53 -20.80 -0.95 -8.47
C HIS A 53 -22.25 -0.80 -7.98
N ALA A 54 -22.68 0.39 -7.55
CA ALA A 54 -23.97 0.57 -6.89
C ALA A 54 -25.17 0.26 -7.82
N ASP A 55 -25.04 0.52 -9.12
CA ASP A 55 -26.10 0.29 -10.11
C ASP A 55 -26.09 -1.13 -10.73
N HIS A 56 -25.14 -1.98 -10.32
CA HIS A 56 -24.92 -3.30 -10.92
C HIS A 56 -24.88 -4.41 -9.85
N PRO A 57 -26.02 -4.75 -9.24
CA PRO A 57 -26.07 -5.80 -8.22
C PRO A 57 -25.65 -7.15 -8.81
N THR A 58 -24.72 -7.82 -8.14
CA THR A 58 -24.17 -9.09 -8.62
C THR A 58 -25.18 -10.25 -8.47
N ARG A 59 -25.04 -11.33 -9.25
CA ARG A 59 -25.91 -12.54 -9.09
C ARG A 59 -25.87 -13.11 -7.67
N THR A 60 -24.69 -13.13 -7.05
CA THR A 60 -24.50 -13.59 -5.67
C THR A 60 -25.25 -12.69 -4.67
N GLU A 61 -25.19 -11.38 -4.88
CA GLU A 61 -25.90 -10.40 -4.07
C GLU A 61 -27.42 -10.58 -4.14
N GLN A 62 -27.96 -10.77 -5.34
CA GLN A 62 -29.37 -11.05 -5.56
C GLN A 62 -29.81 -12.36 -4.90
N THR A 63 -28.99 -13.42 -4.99
CA THR A 63 -29.29 -14.73 -4.38
C THR A 63 -29.30 -14.65 -2.86
N LEU A 64 -28.33 -13.96 -2.26
CA LEU A 64 -28.29 -13.75 -0.81
C LEU A 64 -29.47 -12.90 -0.33
N PHE A 65 -29.80 -11.83 -1.05
CA PHE A 65 -30.96 -11.00 -0.74
C PHE A 65 -32.27 -11.81 -0.80
N GLN A 66 -32.48 -12.57 -1.88
CA GLN A 66 -33.66 -13.42 -2.05
C GLN A 66 -33.77 -14.49 -0.97
N PHE A 67 -32.66 -15.12 -0.57
CA PHE A 67 -32.64 -16.10 0.51
C PHE A 67 -33.21 -15.51 1.81
N PHE A 68 -32.70 -14.35 2.25
CA PHE A 68 -33.18 -13.71 3.48
C PHE A 68 -34.59 -13.16 3.36
N HIS A 69 -34.96 -12.63 2.19
CA HIS A 69 -36.29 -12.08 1.96
C HIS A 69 -37.38 -13.16 1.83
N SER A 70 -37.01 -14.38 1.41
CA SER A 70 -37.92 -15.52 1.27
C SER A 70 -38.30 -16.20 2.60
N LEU A 71 -37.72 -15.76 3.72
CA LEU A 71 -38.01 -16.32 5.03
C LEU A 71 -39.46 -16.03 5.47
N PRO A 72 -40.08 -16.89 6.31
CA PRO A 72 -41.50 -16.79 6.64
C PRO A 72 -41.88 -15.45 7.29
N SER A 73 -42.95 -14.82 6.79
CA SER A 73 -43.46 -13.52 7.25
C SER A 73 -43.82 -13.47 8.75
N THR A 74 -43.99 -14.63 9.40
CA THR A 74 -44.16 -14.76 10.85
C THR A 74 -43.03 -14.12 11.65
N LEU A 75 -41.83 -13.98 11.09
CA LEU A 75 -40.68 -13.33 11.75
C LEU A 75 -40.64 -11.81 11.56
N GLN A 76 -41.53 -11.24 10.74
CA GLN A 76 -41.54 -9.81 10.42
C GLN A 76 -41.66 -8.88 11.64
N PRO A 77 -42.51 -9.15 12.65
CA PRO A 77 -42.59 -8.32 13.85
C PRO A 77 -41.27 -8.30 14.64
N LEU A 78 -40.57 -9.44 14.68
CA LEU A 78 -39.29 -9.59 15.36
C LEU A 78 -38.18 -8.76 14.67
N PHE A 79 -38.08 -8.83 13.34
CA PHE A 79 -37.10 -8.06 12.59
C PHE A 79 -37.40 -6.56 12.58
N GLN A 80 -38.68 -6.16 12.55
CA GLN A 80 -39.09 -4.76 12.75
C GLN A 80 -38.71 -4.26 14.14
N LEU A 81 -38.89 -5.07 15.18
CA LEU A 81 -38.45 -4.76 16.53
C LEU A 81 -36.93 -4.56 16.59
N PHE A 82 -36.12 -5.46 16.00
CA PHE A 82 -34.67 -5.29 15.96
C PHE A 82 -34.24 -4.03 15.21
N PHE A 83 -34.90 -3.73 14.08
CA PHE A 83 -34.65 -2.53 13.29
C PHE A 83 -34.99 -1.25 14.06
N GLY A 84 -36.11 -1.24 14.79
CA GLY A 84 -36.52 -0.14 15.67
C GLY A 84 -35.63 0.04 16.90
N LEU A 85 -35.25 -1.07 17.55
CA LEU A 85 -34.34 -1.09 18.70
C LEU A 85 -32.97 -0.53 18.32
N GLY A 86 -32.46 -0.83 17.13
CA GLY A 86 -31.22 -0.26 16.62
C GLY A 86 -31.23 1.27 16.60
N LEU A 87 -32.32 1.86 16.11
CA LEU A 87 -32.49 3.31 16.04
C LEU A 87 -32.65 3.93 17.43
N LEU A 88 -33.49 3.34 18.29
CA LEU A 88 -33.69 3.79 19.66
C LEU A 88 -32.38 3.74 20.47
N TRP A 89 -31.58 2.70 20.24
CA TRP A 89 -30.32 2.50 20.92
C TRP A 89 -29.24 3.49 20.46
N ALA A 90 -29.13 3.73 19.14
CA ALA A 90 -28.17 4.66 18.55
C ALA A 90 -28.52 6.14 18.78
N ALA A 91 -29.78 6.54 18.59
CA ALA A 91 -30.21 7.93 18.70
C ALA A 91 -30.53 8.36 20.14
N GLY A 92 -31.09 7.45 20.95
CA GLY A 92 -31.62 7.78 22.28
C GLY A 92 -30.74 7.29 23.42
N LEU A 93 -30.57 5.97 23.55
CA LEU A 93 -30.00 5.37 24.76
C LEU A 93 -28.53 5.73 24.99
N MET A 94 -27.69 5.68 23.96
CA MET A 94 -26.25 5.91 24.16
C MET A 94 -25.91 7.38 24.38
N ALA A 95 -26.56 8.29 23.65
CA ALA A 95 -26.42 9.72 23.86
C ALA A 95 -26.99 10.14 25.23
N ALA A 96 -28.20 9.68 25.59
CA ALA A 96 -28.80 9.94 26.89
C ALA A 96 -27.97 9.36 28.04
N ALA A 97 -27.45 8.14 27.91
CA ALA A 97 -26.56 7.53 28.90
C ALA A 97 -25.28 8.35 29.10
N ALA A 98 -24.70 8.89 28.02
CA ALA A 98 -23.53 9.76 28.10
C ALA A 98 -23.85 11.12 28.78
N PHE A 99 -25.01 11.72 28.48
CA PHE A 99 -25.49 12.94 29.13
C PHE A 99 -25.77 12.74 30.63
N VAL A 100 -26.50 11.68 30.99
CA VAL A 100 -26.82 11.33 32.39
C VAL A 100 -25.54 11.02 33.17
N ALA A 101 -24.56 10.37 32.52
CA ALA A 101 -23.25 10.13 33.10
C ALA A 101 -22.34 11.39 33.15
N ARG A 102 -22.86 12.57 32.77
CA ARG A 102 -22.15 13.86 32.69
C ARG A 102 -20.88 13.82 31.84
N ARG A 103 -20.82 12.96 30.82
CA ARG A 103 -19.69 12.80 29.89
C ARG A 103 -19.94 13.63 28.62
N TRP A 104 -19.95 14.96 28.76
CA TRP A 104 -20.33 15.89 27.69
C TRP A 104 -19.53 15.72 26.39
N ARG A 105 -18.22 15.43 26.49
CA ARG A 105 -17.37 15.17 25.32
C ARG A 105 -17.74 13.87 24.60
N LEU A 106 -18.07 12.81 25.33
CA LEU A 106 -18.54 11.55 24.74
C LEU A 106 -19.87 11.76 24.01
N ALA A 107 -20.81 12.45 24.66
CA ALA A 107 -22.09 12.81 24.05
C ALA A 107 -21.87 13.62 22.76
N GLY A 108 -21.02 14.65 22.80
CA GLY A 108 -20.63 15.43 21.63
C GLY A 108 -20.03 14.57 20.51
N THR A 109 -19.10 13.68 20.83
CA THR A 109 -18.44 12.78 19.87
C THR A 109 -19.46 11.86 19.17
N ILE A 110 -20.38 11.26 19.93
CA ILE A 110 -21.44 10.39 19.41
C ILE A 110 -22.37 11.19 18.48
N ILE A 111 -22.81 12.36 18.92
CA ILE A 111 -23.72 13.23 18.15
C ILE A 111 -23.04 13.68 16.86
N THR A 112 -21.81 14.17 16.92
CA THR A 112 -21.05 14.60 15.74
C THR A 112 -20.86 13.44 14.77
N SER A 113 -20.52 12.24 15.25
CA SER A 113 -20.41 11.04 14.40
C SER A 113 -21.74 10.68 13.74
N ALA A 114 -22.85 10.72 14.48
CA ALA A 114 -24.17 10.42 13.95
C ALA A 114 -24.59 11.41 12.84
N VAL A 115 -24.44 12.72 13.11
CA VAL A 115 -24.80 13.79 12.18
C VAL A 115 -23.94 13.75 10.92
N LEU A 116 -22.61 13.61 11.05
CA LEU A 116 -21.71 13.52 9.89
C LEU A 116 -22.00 12.29 9.04
N THR A 117 -22.27 11.15 9.67
CA THR A 117 -22.62 9.91 8.96
C THR A 117 -23.94 10.05 8.21
N TRP A 118 -24.94 10.65 8.85
CA TRP A 118 -26.24 10.91 8.25
C TRP A 118 -26.15 11.86 7.04
N LEU A 119 -25.48 13.01 7.19
CA LEU A 119 -25.28 13.97 6.10
C LEU A 119 -24.53 13.33 4.93
N THR A 120 -23.41 12.68 5.21
CA THR A 120 -22.56 12.09 4.17
C THR A 120 -23.26 10.96 3.44
N GLY A 121 -23.99 10.10 4.16
CA GLY A 121 -24.77 9.02 3.55
C GLY A 121 -25.83 9.53 2.58
N ARG A 122 -26.50 10.65 2.91
CA ARG A 122 -27.47 11.27 2.01
C ARG A 122 -26.84 11.93 0.80
N VAL A 123 -25.69 12.59 0.97
CA VAL A 123 -24.92 13.15 -0.14
C VAL A 123 -24.48 12.04 -1.09
N ILE A 124 -23.94 10.93 -0.58
CA ILE A 124 -23.52 9.79 -1.41
C ILE A 124 -24.72 9.21 -2.16
N GLY A 125 -25.83 8.93 -1.47
CA GLY A 125 -26.98 8.33 -2.12
C GLY A 125 -27.63 9.21 -3.18
N SER A 126 -27.64 10.52 -2.99
CA SER A 126 -28.11 11.46 -4.02
C SER A 126 -27.16 11.53 -5.22
N LEU A 127 -25.85 11.54 -5.01
CA LEU A 127 -24.86 11.47 -6.09
C LEU A 127 -24.97 10.17 -6.89
N VAL A 128 -25.16 9.02 -6.23
CA VAL A 128 -25.35 7.72 -6.88
C VAL A 128 -26.64 7.72 -7.71
N SER A 129 -27.71 8.34 -7.23
CA SER A 129 -28.94 8.52 -8.01
C SER A 129 -28.85 9.53 -9.16
N GLY A 130 -27.66 10.05 -9.47
CA GLY A 130 -27.40 10.95 -10.61
C GLY A 130 -27.57 12.45 -10.31
N ALA A 131 -27.75 12.86 -9.05
CA ALA A 131 -27.87 14.27 -8.69
C ALA A 131 -26.52 15.00 -8.80
N SER A 132 -26.54 16.30 -9.13
CA SER A 132 -25.35 17.13 -9.06
C SER A 132 -24.89 17.34 -7.60
N LEU A 133 -23.60 17.64 -7.37
CA LEU A 133 -23.06 17.89 -6.02
C LEU A 133 -23.85 18.98 -5.26
N GLY A 134 -24.28 20.03 -5.96
CA GLY A 134 -25.08 21.10 -5.37
C GLY A 134 -26.51 20.68 -5.01
N GLU A 135 -27.10 19.73 -5.72
CA GLU A 135 -28.41 19.14 -5.39
C GLU A 135 -28.29 18.11 -4.27
N ALA A 136 -27.22 17.32 -4.26
CA ALA A 136 -26.92 16.33 -3.22
C ALA A 136 -26.78 16.97 -1.83
N VAL A 137 -26.06 18.10 -1.74
CA VAL A 137 -25.90 18.87 -0.50
C VAL A 137 -27.25 19.46 -0.03
N ARG A 138 -28.10 19.92 -0.96
CA ARG A 138 -29.44 20.43 -0.63
C ARG A 138 -30.42 19.32 -0.24
N ALA A 139 -30.31 18.15 -0.86
CA ALA A 139 -31.11 16.96 -0.55
C ALA A 139 -30.75 16.35 0.81
N ALA A 140 -29.48 16.42 1.22
CA ALA A 140 -29.05 15.98 2.54
C ALA A 140 -29.70 16.77 3.69
N ALA A 141 -30.15 18.01 3.44
CA ALA A 141 -30.84 18.85 4.42
C ALA A 141 -32.36 18.61 4.52
N ARG A 142 -32.96 17.82 3.61
CA ARG A 142 -34.41 17.51 3.62
C ARG A 142 -34.69 16.24 4.42
N LEU A 143 -35.83 16.16 5.12
CA LEU A 143 -36.18 15.00 5.97
C LEU A 143 -36.94 13.89 5.23
N ASP A 144 -37.34 14.12 3.98
CA ASP A 144 -38.47 13.39 3.38
C ASP A 144 -38.10 12.06 2.70
N ALA A 145 -36.91 11.96 2.06
CA ALA A 145 -36.53 10.77 1.27
C ALA A 145 -35.13 10.22 1.63
N THR A 146 -35.07 9.03 2.22
CA THR A 146 -33.79 8.39 2.59
C THR A 146 -33.28 7.57 1.40
N PRO A 147 -32.03 7.73 0.93
CA PRO A 147 -31.52 6.94 -0.18
C PRO A 147 -31.40 5.46 0.20
N MET A 148 -31.53 4.57 -0.79
CA MET A 148 -31.35 3.12 -0.60
C MET A 148 -29.87 2.75 -0.44
N PHE A 149 -28.97 3.41 -1.18
CA PHE A 149 -27.53 3.22 -1.10
C PHE A 149 -26.82 4.49 -0.58
N PRO A 150 -25.91 4.41 0.40
CA PRO A 150 -25.81 3.35 1.39
C PRO A 150 -27.01 3.39 2.35
N LEU A 151 -27.29 2.29 3.06
CA LEU A 151 -28.36 2.27 4.06
C LEU A 151 -28.03 3.19 5.26
N VAL A 152 -28.47 4.45 5.18
CA VAL A 152 -28.06 5.54 6.10
C VAL A 152 -28.36 5.20 7.57
N ARG A 153 -29.48 4.51 7.84
CA ARG A 153 -29.88 4.13 9.21
C ARG A 153 -28.84 3.20 9.86
N LEU A 154 -28.40 2.18 9.14
CA LEU A 154 -27.37 1.26 9.61
C LEU A 154 -26.03 1.99 9.75
N ALA A 155 -25.69 2.87 8.80
CA ALA A 155 -24.46 3.65 8.84
C ALA A 155 -24.37 4.49 10.12
N VAL A 156 -25.45 5.19 10.48
CA VAL A 156 -25.51 6.00 11.71
C VAL A 156 -25.33 5.13 12.95
N VAL A 157 -25.97 3.96 13.04
CA VAL A 157 -25.80 3.04 14.18
C VAL A 157 -24.35 2.58 14.29
N VAL A 158 -23.73 2.19 13.17
CA VAL A 158 -22.33 1.78 13.13
C VAL A 158 -21.40 2.93 13.55
N GLY A 159 -21.65 4.15 13.06
CA GLY A 159 -20.89 5.34 13.44
C GLY A 159 -21.01 5.65 14.94
N VAL A 160 -22.21 5.54 15.52
CA VAL A 160 -22.44 5.74 16.96
C VAL A 160 -21.73 4.65 17.79
N VAL A 161 -21.88 3.36 17.44
CA VAL A 161 -21.20 2.26 18.14
C VAL A 161 -19.68 2.40 18.05
N ALA A 162 -19.16 2.65 16.84
CA ALA A 162 -17.72 2.74 16.60
C ALA A 162 -17.09 3.96 17.28
N SER A 163 -17.79 5.11 17.28
CA SER A 163 -17.31 6.33 17.95
C SER A 163 -17.37 6.24 19.48
N ALA A 164 -18.37 5.55 20.03
CA ALA A 164 -18.49 5.31 21.47
C ALA A 164 -17.55 4.20 21.97
N SER A 165 -17.17 3.25 21.11
CA SER A 165 -16.38 2.06 21.45
C SER A 165 -15.16 2.32 22.37
N PRO A 166 -14.31 3.33 22.11
CA PRO A 166 -13.16 3.62 22.99
C PRO A 166 -13.52 4.03 24.43
N PHE A 167 -14.76 4.45 24.67
CA PHE A 167 -15.25 4.95 25.95
C PHE A 167 -16.04 3.90 26.75
N LEU A 168 -16.42 2.79 26.10
CA LEU A 168 -17.30 1.76 26.67
C LEU A 168 -16.49 0.56 27.20
N THR A 169 -17.07 -0.24 28.10
CA THR A 169 -16.47 -1.52 28.52
C THR A 169 -16.70 -2.61 27.47
N ARG A 170 -15.89 -3.70 27.49
CA ARG A 170 -16.01 -4.84 26.56
C ARG A 170 -17.43 -5.43 26.44
N PRO A 171 -18.18 -5.70 27.52
CA PRO A 171 -19.52 -6.26 27.38
C PRO A 171 -20.47 -5.32 26.62
N VAL A 172 -20.42 -4.02 26.89
CA VAL A 172 -21.25 -3.03 26.19
C VAL A 172 -20.87 -2.91 24.72
N ARG A 173 -19.56 -2.94 24.40
CA ARG A 173 -19.09 -2.99 23.00
C ARG A 173 -19.60 -4.22 22.26
N ARG A 174 -19.57 -5.40 22.89
CA ARG A 174 -20.10 -6.64 22.30
C ARG A 174 -21.60 -6.56 22.01
N ILE A 175 -22.38 -5.97 22.92
CA ILE A 175 -23.81 -5.75 22.70
C ILE A 175 -24.01 -4.88 21.45
N GLY A 176 -23.26 -3.78 21.30
CA GLY A 176 -23.32 -2.94 20.10
C GLY A 176 -22.94 -3.68 18.81
N GLN A 177 -21.92 -4.55 18.85
CA GLN A 177 -21.49 -5.35 17.70
C GLN A 177 -22.54 -6.39 17.29
N VAL A 178 -23.14 -7.09 18.28
CA VAL A 178 -24.23 -8.05 18.05
C VAL A 178 -25.45 -7.32 17.47
N LEU A 179 -25.76 -6.12 17.96
CA LEU A 179 -26.86 -5.31 17.45
C LEU A 179 -26.64 -4.89 15.99
N ILE A 180 -25.42 -4.48 15.60
CA ILE A 180 -25.08 -4.18 14.19
C ILE A 180 -25.30 -5.41 13.30
N LEU A 181 -24.85 -6.58 13.77
CA LEU A 181 -25.02 -7.84 13.04
C LEU A 181 -26.51 -8.17 12.85
N LEU A 182 -27.30 -8.09 13.93
CA LEU A 182 -28.75 -8.30 13.89
C LEU A 182 -29.46 -7.30 12.96
N LEU A 183 -29.06 -6.02 12.98
CA LEU A 183 -29.59 -4.99 12.09
C LEU A 183 -29.28 -5.27 10.63
N THR A 184 -28.08 -5.78 10.33
CA THR A 184 -27.67 -6.16 8.97
C THR A 184 -28.57 -7.27 8.44
N PHE A 185 -28.82 -8.32 9.24
CA PHE A 185 -29.76 -9.38 8.86
C PHE A 185 -31.20 -8.89 8.75
N ALA A 186 -31.65 -8.07 9.70
CA ALA A 186 -32.99 -7.47 9.68
C ALA A 186 -33.23 -6.64 8.42
N ALA A 187 -32.21 -5.88 8.00
CA ALA A 187 -32.30 -5.03 6.82
C ALA A 187 -32.45 -5.83 5.52
N MET A 188 -31.77 -6.99 5.40
CA MET A 188 -31.93 -7.91 4.26
C MET A 188 -33.29 -8.58 4.28
N TYR A 189 -33.72 -9.10 5.44
CA TYR A 189 -35.02 -9.75 5.60
C TYR A 189 -36.19 -8.81 5.25
N LEU A 190 -36.15 -7.57 5.78
CA LEU A 190 -37.19 -6.57 5.53
C LEU A 190 -37.15 -5.96 4.12
N GLY A 191 -36.19 -6.37 3.28
CA GLY A 191 -36.05 -5.86 1.92
C GLY A 191 -35.61 -4.40 1.83
N THR A 192 -34.95 -3.87 2.88
CA THR A 192 -34.59 -2.44 2.97
C THR A 192 -33.24 -2.09 2.34
N GLY A 193 -32.44 -3.09 1.98
CA GLY A 193 -31.14 -2.91 1.31
C GLY A 193 -30.48 -4.23 0.95
N HIS A 194 -29.74 -4.24 -0.15
CA HIS A 194 -28.92 -5.34 -0.62
C HIS A 194 -27.61 -5.45 0.17
N PRO A 195 -26.91 -6.60 0.12
CA PRO A 195 -25.61 -6.78 0.75
C PRO A 195 -24.60 -5.64 0.53
N ASN A 196 -24.51 -5.05 -0.68
CA ASN A 196 -23.60 -3.93 -0.92
C ASN A 196 -24.06 -2.64 -0.24
N ASP A 197 -25.37 -2.35 -0.19
CA ASP A 197 -25.94 -1.21 0.54
C ASP A 197 -25.57 -1.26 2.03
N LEU A 198 -25.57 -2.47 2.60
CA LEU A 198 -25.25 -2.74 4.00
C LEU A 198 -23.76 -2.65 4.28
N LEU A 199 -22.94 -3.22 3.39
CA LEU A 199 -21.48 -3.12 3.48
C LEU A 199 -21.03 -1.66 3.36
N ALA A 200 -21.61 -0.90 2.43
CA ALA A 200 -21.35 0.52 2.25
C ALA A 200 -21.78 1.32 3.49
N ALA A 201 -22.91 0.97 4.11
CA ALA A 201 -23.35 1.57 5.36
C ALA A 201 -22.38 1.32 6.52
N ILE A 202 -21.91 0.07 6.67
CA ILE A 202 -20.92 -0.29 7.70
C ILE A 202 -19.61 0.47 7.49
N LEU A 203 -19.09 0.52 6.25
CA LEU A 203 -17.86 1.24 5.93
C LEU A 203 -18.00 2.74 6.18
N LEU A 204 -19.11 3.35 5.75
CA LEU A 204 -19.37 4.77 5.97
C LEU A 204 -19.41 5.10 7.46
N GLY A 205 -20.19 4.36 8.26
CA GLY A 205 -20.28 4.57 9.70
C GLY A 205 -18.93 4.38 10.41
N TRP A 206 -18.22 3.29 10.08
CA TRP A 206 -16.92 2.98 10.65
C TRP A 206 -15.84 4.02 10.29
N GLY A 207 -15.85 4.50 9.04
CA GLY A 207 -14.96 5.56 8.55
C GLY A 207 -15.24 6.90 9.22
N MET A 208 -16.51 7.30 9.34
CA MET A 208 -16.89 8.56 10.00
C MET A 208 -16.54 8.55 11.49
N ALA A 209 -16.70 7.44 12.19
CA ALA A 209 -16.22 7.29 13.56
C ALA A 209 -14.71 7.51 13.67
N GLY A 210 -13.93 6.92 12.74
CA GLY A 210 -12.48 7.15 12.64
C GLY A 210 -12.13 8.62 12.37
N LEU A 211 -12.86 9.30 11.47
CA LEU A 211 -12.67 10.71 11.18
C LEU A 211 -12.92 11.59 12.42
N VAL A 212 -13.99 11.33 13.16
CA VAL A 212 -14.28 12.03 14.42
C VAL A 212 -13.18 11.81 15.45
N HIS A 213 -12.69 10.58 15.62
CA HIS A 213 -11.55 10.29 16.51
C HIS A 213 -10.25 10.95 16.05
N LEU A 214 -10.06 11.16 14.74
CA LEU A 214 -8.90 11.87 14.20
C LEU A 214 -8.95 13.37 14.47
N VAL A 215 -10.14 13.99 14.37
CA VAL A 215 -10.34 15.42 14.61
C VAL A 215 -10.26 15.74 16.10
N PHE A 216 -11.08 15.05 16.90
CA PHE A 216 -11.29 15.34 18.32
C PHE A 216 -10.40 14.50 19.27
N GLY A 217 -9.76 13.45 18.76
CA GLY A 217 -9.02 12.48 19.57
C GLY A 217 -9.93 11.38 20.13
N SER A 218 -9.32 10.26 20.54
CA SER A 218 -10.00 9.22 21.33
C SER A 218 -9.24 8.98 22.65
N PRO A 219 -9.94 8.54 23.73
CA PRO A 219 -9.29 8.26 25.02
C PRO A 219 -8.17 7.28 24.82
N ALA A 220 -7.00 7.51 25.40
CA ALA A 220 -5.85 6.63 25.21
C ALA A 220 -6.01 5.26 25.89
N GLY A 221 -7.03 5.04 26.73
CA GLY A 221 -7.23 3.79 27.47
C GLY A 221 -6.13 3.51 28.49
N ARG A 222 -5.46 4.58 28.97
CA ARG A 222 -4.38 4.51 29.96
C ARG A 222 -4.97 4.17 31.34
N PRO A 223 -4.29 3.33 32.12
CA PRO A 223 -4.61 3.16 33.52
C PRO A 223 -4.31 4.48 34.27
N THR A 224 -5.20 4.84 35.18
CA THR A 224 -5.07 6.04 36.01
C THR A 224 -3.96 5.89 37.05
N ARG A 225 -3.43 7.00 37.57
CA ARG A 225 -2.40 6.97 38.63
C ARG A 225 -2.88 6.17 39.86
N VAL A 226 -4.16 6.29 40.21
CA VAL A 226 -4.78 5.57 41.33
C VAL A 226 -4.85 4.06 41.05
N GLU A 227 -5.25 3.66 39.84
CA GLU A 227 -5.28 2.25 39.45
C GLU A 227 -3.87 1.64 39.42
N VAL A 228 -2.87 2.38 38.95
CA VAL A 228 -1.47 1.92 38.95
C VAL A 228 -0.94 1.82 40.37
N ALA A 229 -1.19 2.81 41.24
CA ALA A 229 -0.80 2.76 42.65
C ALA A 229 -1.42 1.55 43.37
N GLY A 230 -2.74 1.33 43.22
CA GLY A 230 -3.40 0.15 43.80
C GLY A 230 -2.89 -1.17 43.21
N SER A 231 -2.52 -1.19 41.92
CA SER A 231 -1.90 -2.36 41.29
C SER A 231 -0.49 -2.61 41.83
N LEU A 232 0.28 -1.57 42.17
CA LEU A 232 1.60 -1.70 42.76
C LEU A 232 1.52 -2.17 44.22
N GLU A 233 0.56 -1.64 44.98
CA GLU A 233 0.26 -2.12 46.34
C GLU A 233 -0.14 -3.60 46.35
N GLU A 234 -1.02 -4.03 45.42
CA GLU A 234 -1.40 -5.45 45.25
C GLU A 234 -0.17 -6.34 44.95
N LEU A 235 0.80 -5.81 44.22
CA LEU A 235 2.05 -6.50 43.87
C LEU A 235 3.12 -6.40 44.97
N GLY A 236 2.83 -5.76 46.11
CA GLY A 236 3.76 -5.62 47.23
C GLY A 236 4.77 -4.48 47.10
N PHE A 237 4.51 -3.51 46.21
CA PHE A 237 5.31 -2.29 46.04
C PHE A 237 4.54 -1.09 46.59
N PRO A 238 4.64 -0.78 47.89
CA PRO A 238 4.06 0.44 48.44
C PRO A 238 4.77 1.65 47.83
N VAL A 239 4.03 2.56 47.21
CA VAL A 239 4.59 3.70 46.48
C VAL A 239 4.02 5.02 46.98
N THR A 240 4.90 5.97 47.25
CA THR A 240 4.54 7.30 47.79
C THR A 240 3.93 8.20 46.73
N SER A 241 4.40 8.10 45.48
CA SER A 241 3.89 8.89 44.36
C SER A 241 4.04 8.15 43.03
N VAL A 242 3.02 8.27 42.16
CA VAL A 242 3.04 7.73 40.80
C VAL A 242 2.81 8.87 39.83
N HIS A 243 3.77 9.08 38.93
CA HIS A 243 3.75 10.14 37.94
C HIS A 243 3.80 9.56 36.52
N LEU A 244 3.14 10.22 35.58
CA LEU A 244 3.24 9.84 34.17
C LEU A 244 4.59 10.32 33.63
N SER A 245 5.35 9.45 32.96
CA SER A 245 6.58 9.87 32.27
C SER A 245 6.26 10.94 31.21
N PRO A 246 7.03 12.04 31.13
CA PRO A 246 6.85 13.04 30.08
C PRO A 246 7.09 12.46 28.68
N VAL A 247 7.97 11.46 28.57
CA VAL A 247 8.23 10.72 27.34
C VAL A 247 7.53 9.37 27.42
N GLN A 248 6.57 9.15 26.54
CA GLN A 248 5.77 7.92 26.51
C GLN A 248 6.25 6.99 25.39
N PRO A 249 6.51 5.71 25.68
CA PRO A 249 6.87 4.75 24.66
C PRO A 249 5.66 4.42 23.77
N SER A 250 5.93 3.93 22.56
CA SER A 250 4.89 3.61 21.57
C SER A 250 4.09 2.33 21.90
N ASP A 251 4.60 1.50 22.82
CA ASP A 251 4.14 0.13 23.05
C ASP A 251 3.53 -0.10 24.44
N GLY A 252 3.35 0.96 25.23
CA GLY A 252 2.69 0.93 26.54
C GLY A 252 2.62 2.31 27.17
N THR A 253 2.11 2.38 28.40
CA THR A 253 2.15 3.60 29.21
C THR A 253 3.26 3.47 30.23
N LEU A 254 4.19 4.43 30.26
CA LEU A 254 5.28 4.46 31.23
C LEU A 254 4.94 5.41 32.38
N MET A 255 4.95 4.88 33.59
CA MET A 255 4.83 5.63 34.83
C MET A 255 6.17 5.61 35.58
N LEU A 256 6.45 6.68 36.30
CA LEU A 256 7.61 6.85 37.16
C LEU A 256 7.13 6.83 38.61
N THR A 257 7.83 6.07 39.44
CA THR A 257 7.60 6.02 40.88
C THR A 257 8.92 5.83 41.59
N GLU A 258 8.94 5.83 42.92
CA GLU A 258 10.14 5.65 43.73
C GLU A 258 9.81 4.70 44.88
N ASP A 259 10.77 3.82 45.19
CA ASP A 259 10.80 2.99 46.40
C ASP A 259 11.91 3.48 47.35
N ASP A 260 12.08 2.83 48.49
CA ASP A 260 13.13 3.16 49.46
C ASP A 260 14.56 3.02 48.89
N SER A 261 14.72 2.28 47.78
CA SER A 261 15.99 2.04 47.09
C SER A 261 16.24 2.96 45.89
N GLY A 262 15.26 3.78 45.50
CA GLY A 262 15.38 4.79 44.44
C GLY A 262 14.28 4.73 43.37
N PRO A 263 14.53 5.26 42.16
CA PRO A 263 13.51 5.40 41.13
C PRO A 263 13.15 4.07 40.48
N LEU A 264 11.88 3.92 40.13
CA LEU A 264 11.28 2.77 39.45
C LEU A 264 10.51 3.20 38.20
N TRP A 265 10.64 2.41 37.15
CA TRP A 265 9.90 2.54 35.91
C TRP A 265 8.82 1.47 35.83
N VAL A 266 7.56 1.92 35.77
CA VAL A 266 6.38 1.05 35.74
C VAL A 266 5.75 1.14 34.37
N LYS A 267 6.00 0.14 33.54
CA LYS A 267 5.39 0.01 32.22
C LYS A 267 4.08 -0.75 32.34
N VAL A 268 2.99 -0.11 31.94
CA VAL A 268 1.65 -0.68 31.98
C VAL A 268 1.07 -0.77 30.58
N ILE A 269 0.72 -1.98 30.15
CA ILE A 269 0.06 -2.22 28.85
C ILE A 269 -1.44 -2.33 29.10
N GLY A 270 -2.14 -1.23 28.77
CA GLY A 270 -3.57 -1.07 29.01
C GLY A 270 -4.46 -1.87 28.06
N ARG A 271 -5.77 -1.87 28.34
CA ARG A 271 -6.74 -2.71 27.63
C ARG A 271 -6.97 -2.31 26.16
N ASP A 272 -6.90 -1.01 25.89
CA ASP A 272 -7.09 -0.32 24.61
C ASP A 272 -5.99 -0.42 23.52
N ASP A 273 -4.76 -0.78 23.90
CA ASP A 273 -3.57 -0.45 23.08
C ASP A 273 -3.19 -1.51 22.03
N THR A 274 -3.66 -2.76 22.18
CA THR A 274 -3.14 -3.91 21.43
C THR A 274 -3.83 -4.13 20.08
N ASP A 275 -5.14 -3.86 19.97
CA ASP A 275 -5.94 -4.09 18.75
C ASP A 275 -5.43 -3.25 17.57
N ASN A 276 -4.89 -2.06 17.86
CA ASN A 276 -4.32 -1.17 16.85
C ASN A 276 -2.90 -1.55 16.41
N GLN A 277 -2.14 -2.28 17.26
CA GLN A 277 -0.79 -2.72 16.93
C GLN A 277 -0.78 -4.00 16.10
N LEU A 278 -1.80 -4.86 16.21
CA LEU A 278 -1.90 -6.11 15.46
C LEU A 278 -1.96 -5.87 13.95
N ALA A 279 -2.77 -4.91 13.49
CA ALA A 279 -2.86 -4.57 12.07
C ALA A 279 -1.53 -4.02 11.52
N ALA A 280 -0.86 -3.12 12.28
CA ALA A 280 0.44 -2.59 11.89
C ALA A 280 1.54 -3.68 11.87
N LYS A 281 1.53 -4.60 12.84
CA LYS A 281 2.46 -5.74 12.90
C LYS A 281 2.18 -6.75 11.76
N ALA A 282 0.92 -7.04 11.46
CA ALA A 282 0.50 -7.92 10.37
C ALA A 282 0.87 -7.34 9.00
N TRP A 283 0.61 -6.05 8.78
CA TRP A 283 1.03 -5.34 7.57
C TRP A 283 2.54 -5.38 7.37
N ARG A 284 3.30 -5.12 8.44
CA ARG A 284 4.76 -5.19 8.39
C ARG A 284 5.25 -6.62 8.10
N ALA A 285 4.60 -7.64 8.65
CA ALA A 285 4.92 -9.04 8.38
C ALA A 285 4.63 -9.45 6.92
N LEU A 286 3.60 -8.88 6.30
CA LEU A 286 3.25 -9.14 4.90
C LEU A 286 4.24 -8.45 3.96
N ILE A 287 4.66 -7.22 4.26
CA ILE A 287 5.47 -6.40 3.36
C ILE A 287 6.97 -6.59 3.52
N TYR A 288 7.47 -6.82 4.73
CA TYR A 288 8.91 -6.88 5.01
C TYR A 288 9.39 -8.31 5.23
N LYS A 289 10.57 -8.66 4.70
CA LYS A 289 11.17 -10.00 4.87
C LYS A 289 11.39 -10.32 6.35
N ASP A 290 11.74 -9.30 7.12
CA ASP A 290 11.77 -9.34 8.58
C ASP A 290 10.63 -8.49 9.18
N PRO A 291 9.60 -9.11 9.79
CA PRO A 291 8.46 -8.41 10.39
C PRO A 291 8.82 -7.48 11.56
N GLY A 292 10.04 -7.59 12.12
CA GLY A 292 10.35 -7.09 13.46
C GLY A 292 9.93 -8.10 14.55
N PRO A 293 9.67 -7.67 15.80
CA PRO A 293 9.37 -8.60 16.89
C PRO A 293 8.14 -9.48 16.57
N ALA A 294 8.19 -10.75 16.98
CA ALA A 294 7.14 -11.74 16.72
C ALA A 294 5.73 -11.23 17.08
N LEU A 295 4.72 -11.65 16.30
CA LEU A 295 3.32 -11.33 16.52
C LEU A 295 2.87 -11.87 17.89
N THR A 296 2.78 -10.98 18.90
CA THR A 296 2.22 -11.31 20.20
C THR A 296 0.72 -11.06 20.15
N PHE A 297 -0.07 -12.11 20.39
CA PHE A 297 -1.53 -12.05 20.35
C PHE A 297 -2.11 -11.49 21.66
N THR A 298 -1.37 -11.57 22.77
CA THR A 298 -1.80 -11.05 24.07
C THR A 298 -0.81 -10.04 24.67
N ARG A 299 -1.31 -9.16 25.55
CA ARG A 299 -0.51 -8.15 26.27
C ARG A 299 0.47 -8.78 27.23
N LEU A 300 0.02 -9.83 27.92
CA LEU A 300 0.86 -10.58 28.85
C LEU A 300 2.01 -11.24 28.10
N GLN A 301 1.77 -11.82 26.91
CA GLN A 301 2.86 -12.36 26.07
C GLN A 301 3.87 -11.29 25.67
N GLN A 302 3.42 -10.08 25.33
CA GLN A 302 4.33 -8.98 24.97
C GLN A 302 5.22 -8.59 26.15
N LEU A 303 4.62 -8.40 27.34
CA LEU A 303 5.32 -8.01 28.55
C LEU A 303 6.24 -9.11 29.08
N GLN A 304 5.78 -10.36 29.09
CA GLN A 304 6.58 -11.53 29.46
C GLN A 304 7.78 -11.70 28.55
N ARG A 305 7.65 -11.46 27.24
CA ARG A 305 8.78 -11.56 26.31
C ARG A 305 9.84 -10.49 26.59
N GLU A 306 9.42 -9.26 26.86
CA GLU A 306 10.34 -8.17 27.22
C GLU A 306 11.07 -8.48 28.53
N ALA A 307 10.34 -8.87 29.58
CA ALA A 307 10.92 -9.27 30.86
C ALA A 307 11.86 -10.48 30.71
N TYR A 308 11.44 -11.52 29.98
CA TYR A 308 12.24 -12.71 29.69
C TYR A 308 13.54 -12.36 28.96
N SER A 309 13.48 -11.47 27.97
CA SER A 309 14.65 -11.05 27.20
C SER A 309 15.64 -10.28 28.06
N MET A 310 15.16 -9.39 28.95
CA MET A 310 16.02 -8.69 29.92
C MET A 310 16.65 -9.67 30.91
N LEU A 311 15.88 -10.55 31.54
CA LEU A 311 16.40 -11.53 32.50
C LEU A 311 17.42 -12.47 31.87
N LEU A 312 17.17 -12.94 30.63
CA LEU A 312 18.10 -13.80 29.91
C LEU A 312 19.39 -13.04 29.51
N ALA A 313 19.27 -11.78 29.08
CA ALA A 313 20.42 -10.93 28.78
C ALA A 313 21.27 -10.68 30.03
N GLY A 314 20.63 -10.32 31.16
CA GLY A 314 21.27 -10.13 32.46
C GLY A 314 22.00 -11.39 32.94
N LYS A 315 21.33 -12.55 32.86
CA LYS A 315 21.94 -13.85 33.19
C LYS A 315 23.15 -14.17 32.31
N SER A 316 23.21 -13.64 31.09
CA SER A 316 24.31 -13.84 30.14
C SER A 316 25.43 -12.79 30.31
N GLY A 317 25.39 -11.98 31.36
CA GLY A 317 26.40 -10.96 31.67
C GLY A 317 26.21 -9.63 30.92
N VAL A 318 25.12 -9.47 30.16
CA VAL A 318 24.76 -8.18 29.57
C VAL A 318 24.23 -7.29 30.67
N ARG A 319 24.72 -6.06 30.76
CA ARG A 319 24.21 -5.07 31.69
C ARG A 319 22.88 -4.54 31.18
N VAL A 320 21.83 -4.81 31.94
CA VAL A 320 20.45 -4.42 31.66
C VAL A 320 19.81 -3.82 32.91
N PRO A 321 18.74 -3.02 32.77
CA PRO A 321 17.90 -2.63 33.90
C PRO A 321 17.39 -3.83 34.70
N GLU A 322 17.26 -3.67 36.01
CA GLU A 322 16.84 -4.75 36.90
C GLU A 322 15.32 -4.95 36.83
N VAL A 323 14.87 -6.16 36.50
CA VAL A 323 13.45 -6.50 36.46
C VAL A 323 12.99 -6.93 37.83
N LEU A 324 12.10 -6.16 38.45
CA LEU A 324 11.59 -6.43 39.80
C LEU A 324 10.33 -7.31 39.75
N VAL A 325 9.37 -6.96 38.90
CA VAL A 325 8.14 -7.76 38.73
C VAL A 325 7.58 -7.64 37.32
N ALA A 326 7.04 -8.76 36.82
CA ALA A 326 6.29 -8.84 35.58
C ALA A 326 5.00 -9.63 35.83
N ALA A 327 3.87 -8.93 36.00
CA ALA A 327 2.63 -9.54 36.49
C ALA A 327 1.37 -8.93 35.83
N THR A 328 0.22 -9.51 36.15
CA THR A 328 -1.09 -8.89 35.90
C THR A 328 -1.66 -8.38 37.21
N ALA A 329 -2.14 -7.13 37.23
CA ALA A 329 -2.71 -6.50 38.42
C ALA A 329 -3.96 -5.67 38.08
N GLY A 330 -4.76 -5.37 39.11
CA GLY A 330 -6.01 -4.61 38.97
C GLY A 330 -7.00 -5.26 37.98
N PRO A 331 -7.70 -4.48 37.11
CA PRO A 331 -8.71 -5.00 36.18
C PRO A 331 -8.12 -5.75 34.95
N GLY A 332 -6.99 -6.44 35.12
CA GLY A 332 -6.28 -7.21 34.10
C GLY A 332 -5.29 -6.39 33.27
N ALA A 333 -4.64 -5.39 33.88
CA ALA A 333 -3.52 -4.67 33.28
C ALA A 333 -2.25 -5.51 33.39
N ALA A 334 -1.43 -5.52 32.34
CA ALA A 334 -0.10 -6.15 32.40
C ALA A 334 0.91 -5.08 32.85
N VAL A 335 1.62 -5.35 33.94
CA VAL A 335 2.52 -4.42 34.63
C VAL A 335 3.93 -5.00 34.66
N LEU A 336 4.91 -4.20 34.26
CA LEU A 336 6.33 -4.50 34.32
C LEU A 336 7.02 -3.39 35.11
N VAL A 337 7.58 -3.74 36.26
CA VAL A 337 8.33 -2.82 37.12
C VAL A 337 9.81 -3.11 36.94
N VAL A 338 10.55 -2.08 36.60
CA VAL A 338 11.98 -2.14 36.30
C VAL A 338 12.68 -1.04 37.06
N ARG A 339 13.84 -1.35 37.64
CA ARG A 339 14.75 -0.33 38.16
C ARG A 339 15.67 0.14 37.02
N PRO A 340 15.54 1.41 36.57
CA PRO A 340 16.36 1.94 35.50
C PRO A 340 17.82 2.06 35.93
N ALA A 341 18.74 2.00 34.97
CA ALA A 341 20.13 2.36 35.22
C ALA A 341 20.25 3.88 35.45
N ALA A 342 21.03 4.28 36.45
CA ALA A 342 21.35 5.67 36.70
C ALA A 342 22.41 6.16 35.70
N GLY A 343 22.20 7.31 35.07
CA GLY A 343 23.15 7.95 34.16
C GLY A 343 22.50 8.54 32.90
N PRO A 344 23.23 9.36 32.13
CA PRO A 344 22.75 9.91 30.87
C PRO A 344 22.69 8.85 29.77
N ARG A 345 21.83 9.06 28.78
CA ARG A 345 21.83 8.24 27.56
C ARG A 345 23.02 8.60 26.69
N LEU A 346 23.55 7.64 25.93
CA LEU A 346 24.65 7.88 24.99
C LEU A 346 24.27 8.95 23.93
N ALA A 347 22.97 9.05 23.59
CA ALA A 347 22.42 10.09 22.72
C ALA A 347 22.50 11.52 23.29
N GLU A 348 22.60 11.67 24.62
CA GLU A 348 22.62 12.96 25.31
C GLU A 348 24.05 13.50 25.47
N LEU A 349 25.06 12.65 25.23
CA LEU A 349 26.47 13.02 25.28
C LEU A 349 26.93 13.61 23.95
N ALA A 350 27.72 14.68 24.03
CA ALA A 350 28.41 15.21 22.86
C ALA A 350 29.51 14.23 22.40
N GLY A 351 29.85 14.26 21.10
CA GLY A 351 30.77 13.28 20.51
C GLY A 351 32.20 13.29 21.09
N ASP A 352 32.61 14.39 21.69
CA ASP A 352 33.87 14.57 22.44
C ASP A 352 33.82 13.96 23.85
N GLN A 353 32.64 13.89 24.46
CA GLN A 353 32.42 13.23 25.76
C GLN A 353 32.36 11.70 25.64
N ILE A 354 32.17 11.17 24.43
CA ILE A 354 32.16 9.73 24.17
C ILE A 354 33.60 9.28 23.87
N SER A 355 34.23 8.60 24.83
CA SER A 355 35.57 8.04 24.66
C SER A 355 35.57 6.76 23.80
N ASP A 356 36.73 6.42 23.24
CA ASP A 356 36.90 5.18 22.49
C ASP A 356 36.73 3.94 23.39
N ASP A 357 37.16 4.02 24.65
CA ASP A 357 36.95 2.97 25.66
C ASP A 357 35.47 2.72 25.96
N LEU A 358 34.65 3.78 25.97
CA LEU A 358 33.21 3.69 26.15
C LEU A 358 32.56 3.02 24.93
N LEU A 359 32.96 3.39 23.71
CA LEU A 359 32.48 2.73 22.49
C LEU A 359 32.83 1.24 22.50
N ASP A 360 34.06 0.90 22.87
CA ASP A 360 34.51 -0.49 22.98
C ASP A 360 33.73 -1.26 24.05
N ALA A 361 33.40 -0.61 25.16
CA ALA A 361 32.55 -1.19 26.20
C ALA A 361 31.12 -1.43 25.71
N VAL A 362 30.56 -0.53 24.91
CA VAL A 362 29.23 -0.70 24.31
C VAL A 362 29.24 -1.89 23.37
N TRP A 363 30.20 -1.98 22.44
CA TRP A 363 30.29 -3.10 21.51
C TRP A 363 30.55 -4.44 22.20
N ARG A 364 31.26 -4.46 23.33
CA ARG A 364 31.39 -5.64 24.18
C ARG A 364 30.03 -6.11 24.73
N GLN A 365 29.17 -5.20 25.18
CA GLN A 365 27.81 -5.53 25.61
C GLN A 365 26.96 -6.10 24.46
N VAL A 366 27.08 -5.55 23.25
CA VAL A 366 26.38 -6.06 22.06
C VAL A 366 26.83 -7.47 21.69
N ARG A 367 28.13 -7.74 21.78
CA ARG A 367 28.68 -9.08 21.54
C ARG A 367 28.13 -10.11 22.54
N LEU A 368 28.04 -9.75 23.82
CA LEU A 368 27.42 -10.60 24.86
C LEU A 368 25.93 -10.85 24.57
N LEU A 369 25.19 -9.81 24.16
CA LEU A 369 23.78 -9.89 23.81
C LEU A 369 23.53 -10.84 22.63
N HIS A 370 24.32 -10.71 21.57
CA HIS A 370 24.21 -11.57 20.39
C HIS A 370 24.70 -13.00 20.66
N ALA A 371 25.70 -13.18 21.52
CA ALA A 371 26.14 -14.50 21.99
C ALA A 371 25.02 -15.23 22.75
N ALA A 372 24.20 -14.49 23.51
CA ALA A 372 23.00 -15.01 24.16
C ALA A 372 21.83 -15.31 23.19
N ARG A 373 22.04 -15.17 21.87
CA ARG A 373 21.00 -15.30 20.82
C ARG A 373 19.83 -14.35 21.00
N ILE A 374 20.10 -13.12 21.48
CA ILE A 374 19.11 -12.06 21.64
C ILE A 374 19.39 -10.97 20.61
N ALA A 375 18.39 -10.57 19.85
CA ALA A 375 18.42 -9.33 19.07
C ALA A 375 17.51 -8.30 19.75
N HIS A 376 18.01 -7.08 19.91
CA HIS A 376 17.32 -5.94 20.51
C HIS A 376 16.21 -5.39 19.60
N GLY A 377 16.47 -5.30 18.29
CA GLY A 377 15.54 -4.79 17.28
C GLY A 377 15.31 -3.28 17.28
N LYS A 378 16.05 -2.52 18.10
CA LYS A 378 16.04 -1.05 18.18
C LYS A 378 17.34 -0.51 18.80
N LEU A 379 18.48 -1.17 18.54
CA LEU A 379 19.73 -0.89 19.25
C LEU A 379 20.41 0.37 18.69
N ASN A 380 20.16 1.53 19.30
CA ASN A 380 20.81 2.79 18.93
C ASN A 380 21.27 3.56 20.18
N VAL A 381 21.98 4.67 19.98
CA VAL A 381 22.52 5.51 21.07
C VAL A 381 21.47 6.00 22.10
N ALA A 382 20.17 6.03 21.75
CA ALA A 382 19.11 6.41 22.69
C ALA A 382 18.72 5.30 23.68
N HIS A 383 19.10 4.05 23.40
CA HIS A 383 18.79 2.87 24.22
C HIS A 383 20.04 2.33 24.94
N VAL A 384 21.12 3.11 24.97
CA VAL A 384 22.32 2.83 25.75
C VAL A 384 22.44 3.88 26.84
N VAL A 385 22.43 3.45 28.10
CA VAL A 385 22.62 4.32 29.27
C VAL A 385 24.07 4.17 29.75
N VAL A 386 24.74 5.29 30.00
CA VAL A 386 26.10 5.30 30.54
C VAL A 386 26.02 5.26 32.05
N GLY A 387 26.00 4.05 32.61
CA GLY A 387 25.97 3.82 34.05
C GLY A 387 27.33 3.99 34.71
N ALA A 388 27.35 4.06 36.04
CA ALA A 388 28.58 4.21 36.83
C ALA A 388 29.60 3.09 36.54
N ASP A 389 29.13 1.85 36.40
CA ASP A 389 29.99 0.70 36.13
C ASP A 389 30.30 0.51 34.63
N GLY A 390 29.65 1.29 33.76
CA GLY A 390 29.78 1.30 32.29
C GLY A 390 28.43 1.17 31.56
N PRO A 391 28.42 0.86 30.25
CA PRO A 391 27.21 0.96 29.44
C PRO A 391 26.19 -0.13 29.77
N VAL A 392 24.93 0.28 29.85
CA VAL A 392 23.75 -0.56 30.09
C VAL A 392 22.84 -0.48 28.86
N ILE A 393 22.44 -1.65 28.33
CA ILE A 393 21.47 -1.73 27.22
C ILE A 393 20.07 -1.69 27.83
N ALA A 394 19.23 -0.76 27.40
CA ALA A 394 17.89 -0.52 27.94
C ALA A 394 16.79 -0.68 26.87
N ASP A 395 15.53 -0.82 27.30
CA ASP A 395 14.33 -0.92 26.43
C ASP A 395 14.29 -2.16 25.50
N PHE A 396 13.91 -3.29 26.08
CA PHE A 396 13.80 -4.58 25.39
C PHE A 396 12.42 -4.81 24.75
N ALA A 397 11.61 -3.77 24.56
CA ALA A 397 10.27 -3.85 23.96
C ALA A 397 10.22 -4.61 22.63
N ARG A 398 11.25 -4.43 21.79
CA ARG A 398 11.38 -5.07 20.47
C ARG A 398 12.34 -6.27 20.47
N ALA A 399 12.88 -6.61 21.63
CA ALA A 399 13.82 -7.70 21.75
C ALA A 399 13.14 -9.05 21.47
N GLY A 400 13.94 -10.00 21.01
CA GLY A 400 13.52 -11.39 20.87
C GLY A 400 14.64 -12.24 20.32
N PHE A 401 14.29 -13.37 19.71
CA PHE A 401 15.26 -14.30 19.15
C PHE A 401 16.19 -13.63 18.13
N GLY A 402 17.49 -13.71 18.39
CA GLY A 402 18.57 -13.21 17.57
C GLY A 402 18.87 -14.17 16.42
N THR A 403 18.13 -14.02 15.33
CA THR A 403 18.55 -14.60 14.05
C THR A 403 19.76 -13.83 13.51
N PRO A 404 20.61 -14.43 12.67
CA PRO A 404 21.77 -13.73 12.11
C PRO A 404 21.39 -12.41 11.42
N ALA A 405 20.25 -12.38 10.73
CA ALA A 405 19.71 -11.17 10.09
C ALA A 405 19.37 -10.06 11.10
N ARG A 406 18.71 -10.41 12.22
CA ARG A 406 18.33 -9.43 13.24
C ARG A 406 19.53 -8.88 14.02
N CYS A 407 20.50 -9.74 14.36
CA CYS A 407 21.74 -9.31 14.99
C CYS A 407 22.55 -8.39 14.07
N ARG A 408 22.62 -8.71 12.76
CA ARG A 408 23.26 -7.83 11.75
C ARG A 408 22.55 -6.49 11.59
N ALA A 409 21.21 -6.47 11.67
CA ALA A 409 20.43 -5.24 11.67
C ALA A 409 20.70 -4.38 12.92
N ASP A 410 20.84 -4.99 14.10
CA ASP A 410 21.21 -4.28 15.34
C ASP A 410 22.62 -3.69 15.27
N VAL A 411 23.60 -4.42 14.71
CA VAL A 411 24.95 -3.88 14.47
C VAL A 411 24.88 -2.70 13.50
N ALA A 412 24.15 -2.82 12.39
CA ALA A 412 24.01 -1.73 11.42
C ALA A 412 23.32 -0.49 12.00
N GLU A 413 22.27 -0.68 12.81
CA GLU A 413 21.56 0.39 13.52
C GLU A 413 22.48 1.12 14.51
N LEU A 414 23.21 0.38 15.34
CA LEU A 414 24.11 0.97 16.33
C LEU A 414 25.32 1.64 15.66
N LEU A 415 25.87 1.05 14.60
CA LEU A 415 26.95 1.63 13.82
C LEU A 415 26.51 2.95 13.16
N ALA A 416 25.33 2.98 12.55
CA ALA A 416 24.80 4.19 11.94
C ALA A 416 24.55 5.29 12.99
N SER A 417 23.94 4.94 14.12
CA SER A 417 23.66 5.92 15.18
C SER A 417 24.92 6.45 15.87
N THR A 418 25.91 5.60 16.14
CA THR A 418 27.21 6.03 16.68
C THR A 418 28.00 6.85 15.67
N ALA A 419 28.00 6.49 14.38
CA ALA A 419 28.63 7.29 13.33
C ALA A 419 28.01 8.69 13.19
N ALA A 420 26.71 8.84 13.44
CA ALA A 420 26.06 10.15 13.46
C ALA A 420 26.52 11.02 14.65
N THR A 421 26.90 10.42 15.77
CA THR A 421 27.33 11.14 16.98
C THR A 421 28.84 11.40 17.04
N VAL A 422 29.68 10.40 16.78
CA VAL A 422 31.15 10.49 16.91
C VAL A 422 31.90 10.57 15.57
N GLY A 423 31.18 10.47 14.45
CA GLY A 423 31.73 10.44 13.09
C GLY A 423 32.09 9.03 12.60
N THR A 424 32.07 8.87 11.27
CA THR A 424 32.28 7.59 10.57
C THR A 424 33.58 6.89 10.97
N GLY A 425 34.71 7.61 10.99
CA GLY A 425 36.02 7.01 11.24
C GLY A 425 36.13 6.37 12.63
N ARG A 426 35.72 7.10 13.68
CA ARG A 426 35.76 6.60 15.06
C ARG A 426 34.78 5.45 15.30
N ALA A 427 33.57 5.55 14.75
CA ALA A 427 32.55 4.50 14.89
C ALA A 427 32.99 3.19 14.21
N VAL A 428 33.57 3.29 13.01
CA VAL A 428 34.08 2.14 12.25
C VAL A 428 35.34 1.53 12.90
N ALA A 429 36.23 2.36 13.45
CA ALA A 429 37.38 1.86 14.22
C ALA A 429 36.95 1.08 15.47
N ALA A 430 35.90 1.51 16.17
CA ALA A 430 35.39 0.83 17.36
C ALA A 430 34.85 -0.57 17.05
N ILE A 431 34.10 -0.75 15.95
CA ILE A 431 33.65 -2.10 15.56
C ILE A 431 34.82 -2.99 15.13
N GLY A 432 35.84 -2.45 14.45
CA GLY A 432 37.01 -3.20 14.02
C GLY A 432 37.87 -3.73 15.17
N ARG A 433 37.81 -3.09 16.35
CA ARG A 433 38.52 -3.57 17.55
C ARG A 433 37.81 -4.71 18.27
N ILE A 434 36.48 -4.84 18.13
CA ILE A 434 35.64 -5.68 18.99
C ILE A 434 34.89 -6.79 18.24
N LEU A 435 34.46 -6.54 16.99
CA LEU A 435 33.66 -7.46 16.19
C LEU A 435 34.53 -8.19 15.16
N ASP A 436 34.13 -9.41 14.81
CA ASP A 436 34.72 -10.19 13.73
C ASP A 436 34.31 -9.66 12.34
N ASP A 437 35.18 -9.89 11.35
CA ASP A 437 34.99 -9.42 9.97
C ASP A 437 33.69 -9.93 9.35
N ASP A 438 33.30 -11.19 9.61
CA ASP A 438 32.06 -11.78 9.11
C ASP A 438 30.82 -11.06 9.63
N THR A 439 30.83 -10.67 10.91
CA THR A 439 29.77 -9.87 11.52
C THR A 439 29.73 -8.46 10.95
N ILE A 440 30.90 -7.82 10.76
CA ILE A 440 30.98 -6.48 10.15
C ILE A 440 30.41 -6.53 8.74
N VAL A 441 30.97 -7.35 7.85
CA VAL A 441 30.57 -7.48 6.44
C VAL A 441 29.09 -7.86 6.32
N GLY A 442 28.63 -8.83 7.10
CA GLY A 442 27.23 -9.25 7.11
C GLY A 442 26.26 -8.13 7.49
N SER A 443 26.69 -7.15 8.29
CA SER A 443 25.88 -6.04 8.78
C SER A 443 25.82 -4.86 7.79
N LEU A 444 26.86 -4.66 6.96
CA LEU A 444 26.91 -3.54 6.01
C LEU A 444 25.73 -3.54 5.02
N GLY A 445 25.23 -4.73 4.64
CA GLY A 445 24.05 -4.87 3.77
C GLY A 445 22.73 -4.34 4.38
N TYR A 446 22.72 -4.03 5.68
CA TYR A 446 21.60 -3.46 6.42
C TYR A 446 21.75 -1.93 6.65
N LEU A 447 22.82 -1.28 6.18
CA LEU A 447 22.98 0.19 6.23
C LEU A 447 22.10 0.88 5.19
N GLN A 448 20.78 0.80 5.38
CA GLN A 448 19.77 1.36 4.48
C GLN A 448 18.58 1.90 5.26
N SER A 449 17.92 2.93 4.72
CA SER A 449 16.77 3.62 5.37
C SER A 449 15.63 2.69 5.83
N ALA A 450 15.46 1.52 5.21
CA ALA A 450 14.42 0.56 5.58
C ALA A 450 14.75 -0.27 6.84
N ALA A 451 16.04 -0.46 7.15
CA ALA A 451 16.49 -1.15 8.36
C ALA A 451 16.63 -0.19 9.55
N LEU A 452 16.83 1.10 9.29
CA LEU A 452 17.12 2.08 10.34
C LEU A 452 15.86 2.57 11.06
N THR A 453 15.98 2.85 12.35
CA THR A 453 14.91 3.50 13.13
C THR A 453 14.70 4.96 12.71
N PRO A 454 13.49 5.52 12.90
CA PRO A 454 13.25 6.95 12.65
C PRO A 454 14.26 7.85 13.34
N GLU A 455 14.57 7.57 14.60
CA GLU A 455 15.51 8.35 15.42
C GLU A 455 16.91 8.40 14.79
N THR A 456 17.41 7.26 14.29
CA THR A 456 18.70 7.20 13.60
C THR A 456 18.65 7.89 12.24
N ARG A 457 17.55 7.78 11.49
CA ARG A 457 17.42 8.45 10.18
C ARG A 457 17.40 9.96 10.30
N ASP A 458 16.69 10.48 11.31
CA ASP A 458 16.56 11.92 11.54
C ASP A 458 17.92 12.55 11.91
N ALA A 459 18.81 11.80 12.56
CA ALA A 459 20.18 12.23 12.86
C ALA A 459 21.05 12.47 11.60
N PHE A 460 20.72 11.87 10.46
CA PHE A 460 21.44 12.06 9.20
C PHE A 460 20.84 13.15 8.29
N GLY A 461 19.70 13.74 8.66
CA GLY A 461 19.04 14.80 7.91
C GLY A 461 18.18 14.29 6.74
N ASP A 462 18.24 14.97 5.59
CA ASP A 462 17.37 14.64 4.44
C ASP A 462 17.68 13.28 3.80
N GLY A 463 16.73 12.74 3.03
CA GLY A 463 16.86 11.41 2.45
C GLY A 463 18.03 11.21 1.47
N LYS A 464 18.55 12.29 0.87
CA LYS A 464 19.73 12.20 -0.02
C LYS A 464 21.01 12.17 0.80
N ALA A 465 21.12 13.04 1.81
CA ALA A 465 22.24 13.09 2.74
C ALA A 465 22.38 11.76 3.50
N LEU A 466 21.26 11.21 3.99
CA LEU A 466 21.20 9.88 4.59
C LEU A 466 21.79 8.81 3.67
N LYS A 467 21.33 8.73 2.41
CA LYS A 467 21.82 7.72 1.47
C LYS A 467 23.32 7.86 1.20
N LYS A 468 23.82 9.09 1.03
CA LYS A 468 25.24 9.37 0.80
C LYS A 468 26.08 8.92 2.00
N ARG A 469 25.74 9.38 3.21
CA ARG A 469 26.49 9.06 4.43
C ARG A 469 26.46 7.58 4.79
N LEU A 470 25.34 6.88 4.56
CA LEU A 470 25.29 5.43 4.74
C LEU A 470 26.16 4.68 3.74
N THR A 471 26.28 5.19 2.51
CA THR A 471 27.19 4.60 1.49
C THR A 471 28.65 4.80 1.90
N GLU A 472 29.01 5.99 2.39
CA GLU A 472 30.35 6.29 2.91
C GLU A 472 30.68 5.44 4.14
N LEU A 473 29.72 5.29 5.07
CA LEU A 473 29.85 4.43 6.24
C LEU A 473 30.01 2.96 5.86
N GLY A 474 29.25 2.49 4.88
CA GLY A 474 29.37 1.13 4.33
C GLY A 474 30.75 0.88 3.71
N ALA A 475 31.26 1.83 2.92
CA ALA A 475 32.59 1.75 2.32
C ALA A 475 33.70 1.76 3.38
N ALA A 476 33.60 2.62 4.40
CA ALA A 476 34.55 2.66 5.50
C ALA A 476 34.56 1.36 6.31
N GLY A 477 33.37 0.81 6.62
CA GLY A 477 33.25 -0.48 7.31
C GLY A 477 33.82 -1.64 6.51
N ALA A 478 33.60 -1.65 5.19
CA ALA A 478 34.18 -2.66 4.30
C ALA A 478 35.71 -2.57 4.24
N GLY A 479 36.25 -1.34 4.26
CA GLY A 479 37.69 -1.09 4.32
C GLY A 479 38.35 -1.64 5.59
N VAL A 480 37.69 -1.57 6.75
CA VAL A 480 38.20 -2.17 7.99
C VAL A 480 38.23 -3.69 7.94
N ALA A 481 37.22 -4.31 7.32
CA ALA A 481 37.16 -5.75 7.13
C ALA A 481 37.99 -6.24 5.91
N GLY A 482 38.67 -5.34 5.18
CA GLY A 482 39.47 -5.69 4.00
C GLY A 482 38.68 -6.25 2.82
N THR A 483 37.39 -5.92 2.67
CA THR A 483 36.50 -6.47 1.63
C THR A 483 35.80 -5.38 0.81
N GLU A 484 35.22 -5.76 -0.34
CA GLU A 484 34.33 -4.87 -1.08
C GLU A 484 32.95 -4.75 -0.40
N PRO A 485 32.32 -3.56 -0.43
CA PRO A 485 31.03 -3.34 0.23
C PRO A 485 29.94 -4.28 -0.35
N PRO A 486 29.27 -5.09 0.48
CA PRO A 486 28.29 -6.05 0.01
C PRO A 486 27.04 -5.35 -0.54
N ARG A 487 26.36 -6.02 -1.48
CA ARG A 487 25.10 -5.51 -2.03
C ARG A 487 24.05 -5.35 -0.93
N VAL A 488 23.34 -4.23 -0.96
CA VAL A 488 22.23 -3.92 -0.04
C VAL A 488 21.19 -5.05 -0.07
N GLN A 489 20.81 -5.57 1.09
CA GLN A 489 19.83 -6.66 1.15
C GLN A 489 18.43 -6.15 0.80
N GLN A 490 17.66 -6.95 0.05
CA GLN A 490 16.26 -6.65 -0.22
C GLN A 490 15.40 -6.97 1.00
N LEU A 491 15.07 -5.95 1.80
CA LEU A 491 14.26 -6.10 3.02
C LEU A 491 12.74 -6.18 2.76
N HIS A 492 12.27 -5.91 1.54
CA HIS A 492 10.84 -6.00 1.19
C HIS A 492 10.52 -7.40 0.63
N ARG A 493 9.45 -8.04 1.10
CA ARG A 493 8.83 -9.26 0.53
C ARG A 493 8.09 -8.94 -0.76
N VAL A 494 7.35 -7.82 -0.75
CA VAL A 494 6.48 -7.41 -1.85
C VAL A 494 6.82 -5.96 -2.20
N SER A 495 7.19 -5.72 -3.46
CA SER A 495 7.29 -4.36 -3.99
C SER A 495 5.88 -3.78 -4.14
N GLY A 496 5.69 -2.50 -3.80
CA GLY A 496 4.40 -1.83 -4.03
C GLY A 496 3.96 -1.89 -5.49
N GLN A 497 4.92 -1.93 -6.42
CA GLN A 497 4.69 -2.18 -7.82
C GLN A 497 4.11 -3.59 -8.07
N SER A 498 4.65 -4.64 -7.44
CA SER A 498 4.13 -6.01 -7.58
C SER A 498 2.71 -6.15 -7.03
N LEU A 499 2.35 -5.43 -5.96
CA LEU A 499 0.99 -5.42 -5.43
C LEU A 499 0.03 -4.72 -6.40
N LEU A 500 0.41 -3.57 -6.94
CA LEU A 500 -0.35 -2.87 -7.98
C LEU A 500 -0.52 -3.74 -9.23
N MET A 501 0.51 -4.48 -9.63
CA MET A 501 0.46 -5.43 -10.75
C MET A 501 -0.54 -6.56 -10.47
N ALA A 502 -0.50 -7.17 -9.27
CA ALA A 502 -1.41 -8.23 -8.90
C ALA A 502 -2.87 -7.75 -8.84
N CYS A 503 -3.12 -6.58 -8.24
CA CYS A 503 -4.44 -5.97 -8.21
C CYS A 503 -4.94 -5.61 -9.61
N GLY A 504 -4.10 -5.00 -10.46
CA GLY A 504 -4.44 -4.66 -11.83
C GLY A 504 -4.77 -5.89 -12.67
N ALA A 505 -4.00 -6.97 -12.53
CA ALA A 505 -4.27 -8.25 -13.19
C ALA A 505 -5.59 -8.89 -12.73
N LEU A 506 -5.88 -8.87 -11.42
CA LEU A 506 -7.16 -9.39 -10.90
C LEU A 506 -8.36 -8.58 -11.39
N ILE A 507 -8.24 -7.25 -11.46
CA ILE A 507 -9.28 -6.37 -12.02
C ILE A 507 -9.45 -6.68 -13.52
N ALA A 508 -8.35 -6.79 -14.26
CA ALA A 508 -8.37 -7.13 -15.68
C ALA A 508 -9.08 -8.47 -15.95
N VAL A 509 -8.74 -9.51 -15.18
CA VAL A 509 -9.39 -10.82 -15.27
C VAL A 509 -10.88 -10.72 -14.91
N GLY A 510 -11.23 -10.02 -13.82
CA GLY A 510 -12.62 -9.83 -13.42
C GLY A 510 -13.46 -9.12 -14.50
N VAL A 511 -12.89 -8.10 -15.15
CA VAL A 511 -13.57 -7.36 -16.22
C VAL A 511 -13.65 -8.18 -17.50
N LEU A 512 -12.58 -8.87 -17.91
CA LEU A 512 -12.61 -9.81 -19.04
C LEU A 512 -13.70 -10.89 -18.84
N LEU A 513 -13.79 -11.44 -17.63
CA LEU A 513 -14.83 -12.40 -17.25
C LEU A 513 -16.23 -11.79 -17.25
N SER A 514 -16.39 -10.50 -16.95
CA SER A 514 -17.70 -9.82 -17.02
C SER A 514 -18.18 -9.52 -18.45
N GLN A 515 -17.27 -9.45 -19.42
CA GLN A 515 -17.57 -9.19 -20.84
C GLN A 515 -17.74 -10.48 -21.65
N LEU A 516 -17.29 -11.61 -21.11
CA LEU A 516 -17.70 -12.92 -21.59
C LEU A 516 -19.22 -13.00 -21.39
N GLY A 517 -19.98 -12.88 -22.48
CA GLY A 517 -21.43 -13.08 -22.53
C GLY A 517 -21.83 -14.51 -22.15
N SER A 518 -22.58 -15.23 -22.98
CA SER A 518 -22.76 -16.66 -22.70
C SER A 518 -21.47 -17.43 -23.08
N PRO A 519 -20.87 -18.23 -22.18
CA PRO A 519 -19.71 -19.04 -22.51
C PRO A 519 -19.98 -20.03 -23.66
N GLN A 520 -21.24 -20.42 -23.85
CA GLN A 520 -21.68 -21.28 -24.95
C GLN A 520 -21.57 -20.59 -26.31
N GLU A 521 -22.12 -19.38 -26.49
CA GLU A 521 -22.06 -18.66 -27.78
C GLU A 521 -20.62 -18.32 -28.19
N LEU A 522 -19.76 -17.97 -27.21
CA LEU A 522 -18.35 -17.74 -27.48
C LEU A 522 -17.65 -19.03 -27.93
N TRP A 523 -17.94 -20.16 -27.28
CA TRP A 523 -17.38 -21.44 -27.66
C TRP A 523 -17.82 -21.88 -29.06
N GLU A 524 -19.10 -21.73 -29.40
CA GLU A 524 -19.62 -22.00 -30.75
C GLU A 524 -18.94 -21.12 -31.80
N THR A 525 -18.76 -19.83 -31.50
CA THR A 525 -18.08 -18.88 -32.39
C THR A 525 -16.62 -19.28 -32.64
N VAL A 526 -15.92 -19.74 -31.60
CA VAL A 526 -14.52 -20.22 -31.70
C VAL A 526 -14.42 -21.53 -32.47
N GLN A 527 -15.37 -22.45 -32.32
CA GLN A 527 -15.37 -23.73 -33.03
C GLN A 527 -15.47 -23.58 -34.55
N HIS A 528 -16.18 -22.55 -35.02
CA HIS A 528 -16.35 -22.27 -36.45
C HIS A 528 -15.29 -21.33 -37.03
N ALA A 529 -14.24 -21.01 -36.27
CA ALA A 529 -13.16 -20.16 -36.74
C ALA A 529 -12.38 -20.79 -37.90
N GLN A 530 -12.12 -19.99 -38.93
CA GLN A 530 -11.26 -20.38 -40.05
C GLN A 530 -9.79 -20.28 -39.63
N TRP A 531 -9.21 -21.41 -39.25
CA TRP A 531 -7.82 -21.52 -38.76
C TRP A 531 -6.76 -20.97 -39.72
N LEU A 532 -7.02 -20.97 -41.04
CA LEU A 532 -6.10 -20.37 -42.01
C LEU A 532 -5.85 -18.89 -41.71
N TRP A 533 -6.90 -18.13 -41.39
CA TRP A 533 -6.78 -16.71 -41.04
C TRP A 533 -6.08 -16.49 -39.70
N VAL A 534 -6.25 -17.41 -38.74
CA VAL A 534 -5.50 -17.39 -37.47
C VAL A 534 -4.00 -17.58 -37.71
N VAL A 535 -3.63 -18.51 -38.60
CA VAL A 535 -2.22 -18.72 -39.01
C VAL A 535 -1.67 -17.50 -39.75
N VAL A 536 -2.45 -16.88 -40.63
CA VAL A 536 -2.07 -15.62 -41.30
C VAL A 536 -1.86 -14.51 -40.27
N ALA A 537 -2.74 -14.38 -39.27
CA ALA A 537 -2.60 -13.39 -38.22
C ALA A 537 -1.33 -13.62 -37.38
N LEU A 538 -1.00 -14.87 -37.05
CA LEU A 538 0.24 -15.23 -36.36
C LEU A 538 1.47 -14.87 -37.19
N ALA A 539 1.47 -15.17 -38.49
CA ALA A 539 2.57 -14.83 -39.39
C ALA A 539 2.77 -13.30 -39.50
N LEU A 540 1.67 -12.54 -39.61
CA LEU A 540 1.71 -11.07 -39.61
C LEU A 540 2.24 -10.52 -38.29
N SER A 541 1.84 -11.11 -37.16
CA SER A 541 2.31 -10.73 -35.84
C SER A 541 3.82 -10.95 -35.69
N LEU A 542 4.35 -12.13 -36.03
CA LEU A 542 5.79 -12.41 -35.96
C LEU A 542 6.60 -11.54 -36.95
N SER A 543 5.97 -11.13 -38.06
CA SER A 543 6.61 -10.21 -39.01
C SER A 543 6.81 -8.80 -38.43
N THR A 544 6.08 -8.42 -37.37
CA THR A 544 6.27 -7.12 -36.69
C THR A 544 7.65 -7.01 -36.05
N ASP A 545 8.26 -8.11 -35.63
CA ASP A 545 9.62 -8.13 -35.05
C ASP A 545 10.66 -7.61 -36.04
N VAL A 546 10.47 -7.87 -37.34
CA VAL A 546 11.31 -7.31 -38.40
C VAL A 546 11.14 -5.80 -38.50
N GLY A 547 9.91 -5.30 -38.42
CA GLY A 547 9.63 -3.86 -38.41
C GLY A 547 10.23 -3.15 -37.19
N PHE A 548 10.14 -3.77 -36.00
CA PHE A 548 10.78 -3.26 -34.80
C PHE A 548 12.31 -3.27 -34.91
N ALA A 549 12.91 -4.30 -35.52
CA ALA A 549 14.36 -4.35 -35.76
C ALA A 549 14.82 -3.25 -36.73
N VAL A 550 14.05 -3.01 -37.81
CA VAL A 550 14.31 -1.92 -38.76
C VAL A 550 14.23 -0.55 -38.07
N ALA A 551 13.22 -0.36 -37.20
CA ALA A 551 13.12 0.85 -36.40
C ALA A 551 14.33 1.04 -35.46
N MET A 552 14.81 -0.05 -34.86
CA MET A 552 15.98 -0.06 -33.97
C MET A 552 17.28 0.32 -34.70
N PHE A 553 17.47 -0.07 -35.96
CA PHE A 553 18.62 0.40 -36.77
C PHE A 553 18.59 1.91 -37.02
N GLY A 554 17.40 2.52 -37.05
CA GLY A 554 17.25 3.97 -37.16
C GLY A 554 17.48 4.72 -35.85
N ALA A 555 17.20 4.08 -34.71
CA ALA A 555 17.33 4.68 -33.38
C ALA A 555 18.77 4.69 -32.82
N VAL A 556 19.63 3.78 -33.32
CA VAL A 556 20.96 3.52 -32.76
C VAL A 556 22.05 3.93 -33.76
N PRO A 557 23.12 4.64 -33.34
CA PRO A 557 24.18 5.08 -34.24
C PRO A 557 25.12 3.96 -34.73
N GLY A 558 25.20 2.82 -34.01
CA GLY A 558 26.05 1.67 -34.34
C GLY A 558 25.46 0.72 -35.40
N ARG A 559 26.30 -0.13 -36.01
CA ARG A 559 25.86 -1.20 -36.92
C ARG A 559 25.46 -2.42 -36.09
N LEU A 560 24.18 -2.78 -36.13
CA LEU A 560 23.66 -3.96 -35.45
C LEU A 560 23.50 -5.12 -36.45
N PRO A 561 23.81 -6.36 -36.07
CA PRO A 561 23.59 -7.52 -36.94
C PRO A 561 22.09 -7.77 -37.11
N PHE A 562 21.65 -8.04 -38.34
CA PHE A 562 20.22 -8.08 -38.67
C PHE A 562 19.46 -9.16 -37.88
N TRP A 563 19.89 -10.42 -38.00
CA TRP A 563 19.19 -11.55 -37.38
C TRP A 563 19.21 -11.54 -35.85
N PRO A 564 20.33 -11.27 -35.17
CA PRO A 564 20.30 -11.13 -33.71
C PRO A 564 19.42 -9.96 -33.24
N THR A 565 19.27 -8.90 -34.04
CA THR A 565 18.36 -7.79 -33.70
C THR A 565 16.90 -8.20 -33.81
N VAL A 566 16.51 -8.93 -34.86
CA VAL A 566 15.15 -9.49 -34.99
C VAL A 566 14.87 -10.49 -33.86
N GLU A 567 15.85 -11.37 -33.58
CA GLU A 567 15.78 -12.34 -32.48
C GLU A 567 15.63 -11.63 -31.11
N THR A 568 16.25 -10.45 -30.94
CA THR A 568 16.10 -9.61 -29.75
C THR A 568 14.68 -9.06 -29.62
N GLN A 569 14.05 -8.63 -30.72
CA GLN A 569 12.65 -8.18 -30.69
C GLN A 569 11.70 -9.34 -30.33
N LEU A 570 11.95 -10.51 -30.90
CA LEU A 570 11.20 -11.73 -30.56
C LEU A 570 11.40 -12.13 -29.08
N ALA A 571 12.61 -11.99 -28.54
CA ALA A 571 12.90 -12.21 -27.11
C ALA A 571 12.21 -11.18 -26.19
N CYS A 572 11.92 -9.98 -26.68
CA CYS A 572 11.14 -8.98 -25.93
C CYS A 572 9.70 -9.45 -25.70
N SER A 573 9.10 -10.19 -26.63
CA SER A 573 7.75 -10.77 -26.47
C SER A 573 7.67 -11.71 -25.27
N PHE A 574 8.68 -12.58 -25.09
CA PHE A 574 8.79 -13.43 -23.88
C PHE A 574 9.04 -12.61 -22.61
N SER A 575 9.96 -11.65 -22.68
CA SER A 575 10.34 -10.87 -21.50
C SER A 575 9.24 -9.94 -21.02
N ASN A 576 8.44 -9.39 -21.93
CA ASN A 576 7.28 -8.57 -21.62
C ASN A 576 6.12 -9.39 -21.01
N LEU A 577 6.06 -10.70 -21.28
CA LEU A 577 5.10 -11.58 -20.60
C LEU A 577 5.48 -11.78 -19.12
N ALA A 578 6.78 -11.91 -18.82
CA ALA A 578 7.29 -12.08 -17.46
C ALA A 578 7.30 -10.77 -16.64
N VAL A 579 7.75 -9.67 -17.25
CA VAL A 579 7.78 -8.34 -16.63
C VAL A 579 7.27 -7.32 -17.65
N PRO A 580 5.98 -6.96 -17.62
CA PRO A 580 5.41 -6.09 -18.64
C PRO A 580 6.08 -4.71 -18.71
N TYR A 581 6.27 -4.22 -19.94
CA TYR A 581 6.96 -2.98 -20.32
C TYR A 581 8.46 -2.93 -20.01
N VAL A 582 8.89 -3.45 -18.86
CA VAL A 582 10.28 -3.35 -18.38
C VAL A 582 11.14 -4.50 -18.88
N GLY A 583 10.57 -5.70 -19.03
CA GLY A 583 11.30 -6.90 -19.45
C GLY A 583 11.91 -6.75 -20.83
N GLY A 584 11.11 -6.38 -21.83
CA GLY A 584 11.60 -6.14 -23.20
C GLY A 584 12.62 -5.00 -23.27
N ALA A 585 12.36 -3.88 -22.59
CA ALA A 585 13.30 -2.76 -22.53
C ALA A 585 14.65 -3.17 -21.90
N ALA A 586 14.64 -4.00 -20.85
CA ALA A 586 15.86 -4.50 -20.22
C ALA A 586 16.66 -5.40 -21.17
N VAL A 587 15.98 -6.30 -21.91
CA VAL A 587 16.60 -7.13 -22.95
C VAL A 587 17.21 -6.27 -24.05
N GLN A 588 16.50 -5.26 -24.56
CA GLN A 588 17.03 -4.34 -25.57
C GLN A 588 18.24 -3.56 -25.07
N ILE A 589 18.18 -2.99 -23.86
CA ILE A 589 19.31 -2.25 -23.26
C ILE A 589 20.52 -3.17 -23.13
N ARG A 590 20.31 -4.40 -22.64
CA ARG A 590 21.38 -5.37 -22.44
C ARG A 590 22.02 -5.82 -23.76
N TYR A 591 21.21 -6.08 -24.77
CA TYR A 591 21.68 -6.36 -26.12
C TYR A 591 22.53 -5.21 -26.68
N LEU A 592 22.05 -3.97 -26.56
CA LEU A 592 22.79 -2.78 -27.01
C LEU A 592 24.13 -2.61 -26.25
N GLN A 593 24.16 -2.88 -24.94
CA GLN A 593 25.39 -2.88 -24.16
C GLN A 593 26.39 -3.93 -24.66
N LYS A 594 25.93 -5.15 -24.96
CA LYS A 594 26.76 -6.21 -25.54
C LYS A 594 27.29 -5.86 -26.93
N GLN A 595 26.56 -5.04 -27.68
CA GLN A 595 27.02 -4.47 -28.95
C GLN A 595 27.95 -3.24 -28.79
N GLY A 596 28.39 -2.91 -27.57
CA GLY A 596 29.35 -1.85 -27.31
C GLY A 596 28.74 -0.44 -27.22
N ILE A 597 27.42 -0.32 -27.09
CA ILE A 597 26.74 0.97 -26.99
C ILE A 597 26.71 1.43 -25.52
N PRO A 598 27.12 2.68 -25.22
CA PRO A 598 27.09 3.21 -23.86
C PRO A 598 25.71 3.11 -23.22
N ILE A 599 25.64 2.88 -21.90
CA ILE A 599 24.39 2.67 -21.16
C ILE A 599 23.43 3.86 -21.32
N THR A 600 23.95 5.09 -21.35
CA THR A 600 23.17 6.32 -21.55
C THR A 600 22.48 6.33 -22.92
N ASP A 601 23.18 5.86 -23.95
CA ASP A 601 22.71 5.85 -25.32
C ASP A 601 21.77 4.67 -25.55
N ALA A 602 22.07 3.51 -24.96
CA ALA A 602 21.20 2.33 -24.99
C ALA A 602 19.83 2.62 -24.35
N VAL A 603 19.77 3.37 -23.25
CA VAL A 603 18.52 3.79 -22.60
C VAL A 603 17.78 4.85 -23.43
N ALA A 604 18.51 5.82 -23.99
CA ALA A 604 17.91 6.88 -24.82
C ALA A 604 17.36 6.33 -26.15
N SER A 605 18.13 5.50 -26.84
CA SER A 605 17.79 4.90 -28.14
C SER A 605 16.82 3.72 -28.02
N GLY A 606 16.99 2.85 -27.01
CA GLY A 606 16.23 1.61 -26.89
C GLY A 606 14.77 1.80 -26.45
N GLY A 607 14.46 2.84 -25.65
CA GLY A 607 13.10 3.06 -25.14
C GLY A 607 12.51 4.41 -25.47
N ALA A 608 13.23 5.50 -25.18
CA ALA A 608 12.66 6.85 -25.22
C ALA A 608 12.48 7.38 -26.66
N LEU A 609 13.53 7.27 -27.48
CA LEU A 609 13.52 7.75 -28.86
C LEU A 609 12.54 6.96 -29.74
N MET A 610 12.63 5.63 -29.67
CA MET A 610 11.79 4.73 -30.45
C MET A 610 10.31 4.88 -30.08
N GLY A 611 9.98 5.01 -28.79
CA GLY A 611 8.62 5.27 -28.32
C GLY A 611 8.08 6.64 -28.76
N ALA A 612 8.90 7.70 -28.71
CA ALA A 612 8.48 9.03 -29.13
C ALA A 612 8.19 9.11 -30.64
N VAL A 613 9.07 8.53 -31.47
CA VAL A 613 8.85 8.50 -32.93
C VAL A 613 7.68 7.60 -33.29
N ASN A 614 7.51 6.45 -32.62
CA ASN A 614 6.33 5.61 -32.80
C ASN A 614 5.04 6.38 -32.53
N LEU A 615 4.97 7.18 -31.45
CA LEU A 615 3.80 8.00 -31.15
C LEU A 615 3.50 9.02 -32.27
N VAL A 616 4.52 9.69 -32.80
CA VAL A 616 4.34 10.66 -33.90
C VAL A 616 3.82 9.96 -35.16
N VAL A 617 4.42 8.81 -35.53
CA VAL A 617 3.97 8.00 -36.66
C VAL A 617 2.53 7.55 -36.45
N GLN A 618 2.17 7.06 -35.26
CA GLN A 618 0.82 6.65 -34.93
C GLN A 618 -0.19 7.79 -35.08
N VAL A 619 0.11 9.00 -34.60
CA VAL A 619 -0.78 10.16 -34.74
C VAL A 619 -0.99 10.53 -36.21
N ILE A 620 0.08 10.56 -37.02
CA ILE A 620 -0.02 10.87 -38.46
C ILE A 620 -0.85 9.80 -39.18
N VAL A 621 -0.53 8.52 -38.94
CA VAL A 621 -1.25 7.40 -39.56
C VAL A 621 -2.71 7.37 -39.11
N PHE A 622 -3.01 7.71 -37.86
CA PHE A 622 -4.38 7.82 -37.36
C PHE A 622 -5.17 8.89 -38.11
N ILE A 623 -4.59 10.09 -38.28
CA ILE A 623 -5.25 11.17 -39.04
C ILE A 623 -5.53 10.74 -40.48
N VAL A 624 -4.56 10.11 -41.14
CA VAL A 624 -4.72 9.59 -42.50
C VAL A 624 -5.77 8.48 -42.55
N ALA A 625 -5.74 7.55 -41.60
CA ALA A 625 -6.69 6.46 -41.53
C ALA A 625 -8.12 6.97 -41.35
N VAL A 626 -8.33 7.96 -40.46
CA VAL A 626 -9.64 8.60 -40.25
C VAL A 626 -10.11 9.35 -41.50
N ALA A 627 -9.23 10.07 -42.17
CA ALA A 627 -9.58 10.83 -43.39
C ALA A 627 -9.97 9.92 -44.58
N LEU A 628 -9.54 8.65 -44.57
CA LEU A 628 -9.81 7.68 -45.63
C LEU A 628 -10.91 6.67 -45.26
N ILE A 629 -11.62 6.87 -44.14
CA ILE A 629 -12.77 6.03 -43.78
C ILE A 629 -13.89 6.26 -44.82
N PRO A 630 -14.44 5.20 -45.46
CA PRO A 630 -15.53 5.35 -46.42
C PRO A 630 -16.80 5.92 -45.79
N ASP A 631 -17.43 6.91 -46.45
CA ASP A 631 -18.67 7.58 -46.00
C ASP A 631 -19.88 6.64 -45.87
N SER A 632 -19.81 5.43 -46.45
CA SER A 632 -20.90 4.44 -46.47
C SER A 632 -21.03 3.61 -45.18
N LEU A 633 -20.11 3.78 -44.21
CA LEU A 633 -20.28 3.20 -42.87
C LEU A 633 -21.11 4.16 -42.02
N SER A 634 -22.43 4.02 -42.09
CA SER A 634 -23.35 4.63 -41.15
C SER A 634 -23.05 4.09 -39.76
N LEU A 635 -22.26 4.85 -39.00
CA LEU A 635 -22.06 4.69 -37.56
C LEU A 635 -23.45 4.76 -36.91
N THR A 636 -24.13 3.62 -36.77
CA THR A 636 -25.54 3.61 -36.40
C THR A 636 -25.75 4.07 -34.95
N LYS A 637 -24.66 4.35 -34.20
CA LYS A 637 -24.68 4.91 -32.83
C LYS A 637 -23.62 5.97 -32.48
N ILE A 638 -22.69 6.37 -33.36
CA ILE A 638 -21.62 7.35 -33.04
C ILE A 638 -21.48 8.33 -34.20
N GLN A 639 -21.78 9.62 -34.06
CA GLN A 639 -21.69 10.53 -35.22
C GLN A 639 -20.21 10.75 -35.60
N ALA A 640 -19.89 11.04 -36.87
CA ALA A 640 -18.51 11.40 -37.29
C ALA A 640 -17.93 12.58 -36.48
N SER A 641 -18.81 13.42 -35.92
CA SER A 641 -18.48 14.48 -34.96
C SER A 641 -17.92 13.96 -33.63
N ASP A 642 -18.23 12.74 -33.20
CA ASP A 642 -17.74 12.12 -31.97
C ASP A 642 -16.31 11.59 -32.12
N LEU A 643 -15.93 11.14 -33.32
CA LEU A 643 -14.54 10.74 -33.62
C LEU A 643 -13.60 11.95 -33.61
N VAL A 644 -14.08 13.10 -34.10
CA VAL A 644 -13.39 14.40 -33.99
C VAL A 644 -13.30 14.85 -32.52
N LYS A 645 -14.33 14.61 -31.69
CA LYS A 645 -14.26 14.87 -30.24
C LYS A 645 -13.21 13.98 -29.55
N VAL A 646 -13.08 12.72 -29.92
CA VAL A 646 -12.03 11.82 -29.37
C VAL A 646 -10.63 12.34 -29.73
N LEU A 647 -10.42 12.76 -30.98
CA LEU A 647 -9.16 13.39 -31.40
C LEU A 647 -8.89 14.69 -30.62
N LEU A 648 -9.91 15.52 -30.41
CA LEU A 648 -9.81 16.77 -29.64
C LEU A 648 -9.52 16.52 -28.16
N VAL A 649 -10.13 15.50 -27.55
CA VAL A 649 -9.86 15.07 -26.17
C VAL A 649 -8.42 14.56 -26.03
N LEU A 650 -7.92 13.77 -26.98
CA LEU A 650 -6.54 13.31 -26.99
C LEU A 650 -5.55 14.48 -27.06
N ILE A 651 -5.82 15.47 -27.92
CA ILE A 651 -5.02 16.71 -28.02
C ILE A 651 -5.04 17.49 -26.70
N ILE A 652 -6.21 17.64 -26.08
CA ILE A 652 -6.35 18.31 -24.78
C ILE A 652 -5.60 17.58 -23.68
N VAL A 653 -5.67 16.25 -23.62
CA VAL A 653 -4.95 15.44 -22.61
C VAL A 653 -3.43 15.60 -22.77
N VAL A 654 -2.92 15.61 -24.00
CA VAL A 654 -1.50 15.85 -24.27
C VAL A 654 -1.10 17.27 -23.86
N LEU A 655 -1.89 18.29 -24.20
CA LEU A 655 -1.66 19.69 -23.80
C LEU A 655 -1.69 19.87 -22.28
N LEU A 656 -2.63 19.22 -21.60
CA LEU A 656 -2.75 19.25 -20.14
C LEU A 656 -1.54 18.56 -19.48
N GLY A 657 -1.12 17.41 -20.01
CA GLY A 657 0.07 16.69 -19.56
C GLY A 657 1.35 17.54 -19.69
N VAL A 658 1.53 18.20 -20.83
CA VAL A 658 2.64 19.15 -21.07
C VAL A 658 2.56 20.32 -20.07
N THR A 659 1.37 20.88 -19.86
CA THR A 659 1.15 22.00 -18.93
C THR A 659 1.46 21.61 -17.48
N VAL A 660 1.06 20.41 -17.03
CA VAL A 660 1.35 19.89 -15.69
C VAL A 660 2.85 19.63 -15.52
N VAL A 661 3.50 19.03 -16.51
CA VAL A 661 4.95 18.79 -16.51
C VAL A 661 5.72 20.11 -16.45
N MET A 662 5.24 21.15 -17.14
CA MET A 662 5.85 22.48 -17.14
C MET A 662 5.56 23.30 -15.89
N GLY A 663 4.35 23.17 -15.31
CA GLY A 663 3.90 23.88 -14.12
C GLY A 663 4.46 23.33 -12.82
N VAL A 664 4.76 22.03 -12.74
CA VAL A 664 5.30 21.40 -11.52
C VAL A 664 6.83 21.38 -11.55
N PRO A 665 7.53 22.13 -10.67
CA PRO A 665 9.00 22.28 -10.72
C PRO A 665 9.76 20.95 -10.55
N ARG A 666 9.17 20.00 -9.82
CA ARG A 666 9.74 18.67 -9.60
C ARG A 666 9.64 17.79 -10.85
N LEU A 667 8.50 17.81 -11.55
CA LEU A 667 8.35 17.09 -12.82
C LEU A 667 9.24 17.74 -13.87
N ARG A 668 9.16 19.07 -14.06
CA ARG A 668 10.02 19.80 -14.99
C ARG A 668 11.51 19.44 -14.85
N ARG A 669 12.06 19.41 -13.63
CA ARG A 669 13.47 19.06 -13.39
C ARG A 669 13.79 17.58 -13.67
N ALA A 670 12.80 16.69 -13.59
CA ALA A 670 12.97 15.27 -13.87
C ALA A 670 12.77 14.92 -15.35
N THR A 671 11.81 15.55 -16.04
CA THR A 671 11.42 15.22 -17.42
C THR A 671 12.12 16.07 -18.48
N VAL A 672 12.44 17.35 -18.22
CA VAL A 672 13.04 18.23 -19.24
C VAL A 672 14.45 17.81 -19.66
N PRO A 673 15.38 17.43 -18.75
CA PRO A 673 16.72 17.03 -19.19
C PRO A 673 16.72 15.79 -20.10
N PRO A 674 15.99 14.69 -19.79
CA PRO A 674 15.83 13.56 -20.70
C PRO A 674 15.15 13.92 -22.03
N VAL A 675 14.11 14.75 -22.01
CA VAL A 675 13.41 15.20 -23.22
C VAL A 675 14.33 16.07 -24.10
N ARG A 676 15.15 16.94 -23.51
CA ARG A 676 16.10 17.78 -24.25
C ARG A 676 17.23 16.95 -24.87
N GLN A 677 17.72 15.95 -24.15
CA GLN A 677 18.70 14.99 -24.68
C GLN A 677 18.10 14.15 -25.81
N GLY A 678 16.88 13.62 -25.63
CA GLY A 678 16.16 12.92 -26.69
C GLY A 678 15.89 13.81 -27.91
N ALA A 679 15.55 15.08 -27.70
CA ALA A 679 15.34 16.05 -28.77
C ALA A 679 16.63 16.36 -29.56
N SER A 680 17.80 16.46 -28.90
CA SER A 680 19.08 16.57 -29.61
C SER A 680 19.39 15.32 -30.43
N THR A 681 19.09 14.13 -29.92
CA THR A 681 19.28 12.88 -30.66
C THR A 681 18.31 12.75 -31.85
N ILE A 682 17.05 13.20 -31.70
CA ILE A 682 16.08 13.30 -32.82
C ILE A 682 16.60 14.30 -33.88
N TRP A 683 17.12 15.43 -33.44
CA TRP A 683 17.68 16.47 -34.33
C TRP A 683 18.93 15.98 -35.08
N GLU A 684 19.78 15.18 -34.43
CA GLU A 684 20.91 14.51 -35.06
C GLU A 684 20.46 13.39 -36.00
N ALA A 685 19.41 12.64 -35.66
CA ALA A 685 18.83 11.62 -36.52
C ALA A 685 18.22 12.22 -37.81
N LEU A 686 17.59 13.40 -37.72
CA LEU A 686 17.08 14.19 -38.85
C LEU A 686 18.18 14.59 -39.84
N ARG A 687 19.45 14.67 -39.41
CA ARG A 687 20.59 14.94 -40.31
C ARG A 687 20.99 13.74 -41.16
N SER A 688 20.49 12.53 -40.85
CA SER A 688 20.77 11.30 -41.60
C SER A 688 19.49 10.72 -42.20
N PRO A 689 19.18 11.01 -43.48
CA PRO A 689 17.91 10.61 -44.10
C PRO A 689 17.67 9.10 -44.07
N ARG A 690 18.74 8.30 -44.16
CA ARG A 690 18.65 6.82 -44.10
C ARG A 690 18.21 6.30 -42.73
N ARG A 691 18.68 6.90 -41.62
CA ARG A 691 18.29 6.46 -40.27
C ARG A 691 16.86 6.88 -39.95
N MET A 692 16.47 8.07 -40.39
CA MET A 692 15.10 8.53 -40.23
C MET A 692 14.12 7.68 -41.05
N LEU A 693 14.48 7.31 -42.29
CA LEU A 693 13.68 6.40 -43.11
C LEU A 693 13.55 5.00 -42.46
N ALA A 694 14.61 4.45 -41.88
CA ALA A 694 14.53 3.18 -41.16
C ALA A 694 13.66 3.30 -39.89
N LEU A 695 13.81 4.37 -39.12
CA LEU A 695 13.06 4.60 -37.89
C LEU A 695 11.56 4.80 -38.15
N VAL A 696 11.21 5.70 -39.08
CA VAL A 696 9.82 6.00 -39.45
C VAL A 696 9.21 4.84 -40.23
N GLY A 697 9.95 4.29 -41.20
CA GLY A 697 9.50 3.18 -42.03
C GLY A 697 9.26 1.90 -41.23
N GLY A 698 10.12 1.58 -40.27
CA GLY A 698 9.94 0.45 -39.35
C GLY A 698 8.68 0.59 -38.50
N ASN A 699 8.48 1.75 -37.85
CA ASN A 699 7.28 2.00 -37.04
C ASN A 699 5.99 2.02 -37.88
N LEU A 700 6.05 2.58 -39.10
CA LEU A 700 4.92 2.57 -40.03
C LEU A 700 4.56 1.13 -40.44
N ALA A 701 5.57 0.32 -40.79
CA ALA A 701 5.36 -1.09 -41.14
C ALA A 701 4.73 -1.87 -39.98
N VAL A 702 5.25 -1.72 -38.75
CA VAL A 702 4.66 -2.32 -37.55
C VAL A 702 3.20 -1.92 -37.37
N THR A 703 2.89 -0.64 -37.50
CA THR A 703 1.53 -0.11 -37.35
C THR A 703 0.56 -0.73 -38.36
N LEU A 704 0.97 -0.83 -39.63
CA LEU A 704 0.16 -1.45 -40.69
C LEU A 704 0.01 -2.97 -40.47
N LEU A 705 1.09 -3.66 -40.08
CA LEU A 705 1.07 -5.09 -39.80
C LEU A 705 0.14 -5.45 -38.65
N TYR A 706 0.10 -4.66 -37.57
CA TYR A 706 -0.87 -4.88 -36.49
C TYR A 706 -2.32 -4.68 -36.95
N ALA A 707 -2.58 -3.71 -37.82
CA ALA A 707 -3.92 -3.51 -38.39
C ALA A 707 -4.32 -4.68 -39.32
N LEU A 708 -3.39 -5.19 -40.13
CA LEU A 708 -3.60 -6.39 -40.95
C LEU A 708 -3.81 -7.65 -40.08
N CYS A 709 -3.07 -7.77 -38.97
CA CYS A 709 -3.25 -8.85 -38.01
C CYS A 709 -4.66 -8.82 -37.39
N LEU A 710 -5.13 -7.64 -36.96
CA LEU A 710 -6.50 -7.46 -36.50
C LEU A 710 -7.53 -7.80 -37.59
N MET A 711 -7.29 -7.38 -38.84
CA MET A 711 -8.14 -7.74 -39.97
C MET A 711 -8.22 -9.24 -40.20
N ALA A 712 -7.09 -9.95 -40.16
CA ALA A 712 -7.05 -11.41 -40.27
C ALA A 712 -7.80 -12.07 -39.11
N CYS A 713 -7.67 -11.56 -37.88
CA CYS A 713 -8.40 -12.07 -36.73
C CYS A 713 -9.92 -11.93 -36.89
N ILE A 714 -10.41 -10.82 -37.44
CA ILE A 714 -11.84 -10.60 -37.72
C ILE A 714 -12.32 -11.50 -38.87
N ALA A 715 -11.52 -11.60 -39.93
CA ALA A 715 -11.79 -12.46 -41.08
C ALA A 715 -11.91 -13.94 -40.70
N ALA A 716 -11.18 -14.39 -39.66
CA ALA A 716 -11.29 -15.75 -39.13
C ALA A 716 -12.71 -16.14 -38.69
N TYR A 717 -13.55 -15.16 -38.36
CA TYR A 717 -14.94 -15.35 -37.90
C TYR A 717 -15.99 -14.96 -38.96
N GLY A 718 -15.59 -14.85 -40.24
CA GLY A 718 -16.51 -14.63 -41.34
C GLY A 718 -17.08 -13.21 -41.45
N THR A 719 -16.48 -12.24 -40.74
CA THR A 719 -16.84 -10.82 -40.81
C THR A 719 -15.68 -10.01 -41.38
N GLY A 720 -15.96 -8.81 -41.88
CA GLY A 720 -14.94 -7.93 -42.43
C GLY A 720 -15.29 -6.48 -42.20
N LEU A 721 -14.28 -5.68 -41.83
CA LEU A 721 -14.35 -4.23 -41.77
C LEU A 721 -13.29 -3.62 -42.70
N PRO A 722 -13.51 -2.42 -43.23
CA PRO A 722 -12.51 -1.74 -44.07
C PRO A 722 -11.18 -1.56 -43.34
N PHE A 723 -10.08 -1.67 -44.09
CA PHE A 723 -8.72 -1.57 -43.55
C PHE A 723 -8.50 -0.30 -42.73
N PHE A 724 -8.89 0.86 -43.26
CA PHE A 724 -8.67 2.15 -42.61
C PHE A 724 -9.47 2.30 -41.31
N THR A 725 -10.65 1.67 -41.21
CA THR A 725 -11.41 1.58 -39.97
C THR A 725 -10.62 0.78 -38.93
N LEU A 726 -10.15 -0.42 -39.29
CA LEU A 726 -9.37 -1.26 -38.36
C LEU A 726 -8.03 -0.64 -37.97
N LEU A 727 -7.39 0.08 -38.88
CA LEU A 727 -6.16 0.83 -38.63
C LEU A 727 -6.41 1.95 -37.61
N ALA A 728 -7.46 2.76 -37.78
CA ALA A 728 -7.82 3.81 -36.85
C ALA A 728 -8.21 3.24 -35.47
N VAL A 729 -9.01 2.18 -35.44
CA VAL A 729 -9.43 1.50 -34.21
C VAL A 729 -8.22 0.94 -33.45
N ASN A 730 -7.32 0.22 -34.14
CA ASN A 730 -6.13 -0.36 -33.53
C ASN A 730 -5.21 0.72 -32.92
N ILE A 731 -4.98 1.83 -33.64
CA ILE A 731 -4.14 2.93 -33.14
C ILE A 731 -4.83 3.64 -31.97
N GLY A 732 -6.12 3.95 -32.07
CA GLY A 732 -6.87 4.66 -31.04
C GLY A 732 -6.88 3.90 -29.71
N VAL A 733 -7.20 2.60 -29.77
CA VAL A 733 -7.23 1.75 -28.57
C VAL A 733 -5.82 1.53 -28.01
N SER A 734 -4.82 1.28 -28.85
CA SER A 734 -3.44 1.07 -28.40
C SER A 734 -2.84 2.32 -27.74
N THR A 735 -3.21 3.51 -28.23
CA THR A 735 -2.78 4.80 -27.63
C THR A 735 -3.36 4.97 -26.23
N ILE A 736 -4.66 4.69 -26.05
CA ILE A 736 -5.32 4.75 -24.73
C ILE A 736 -4.71 3.72 -23.78
N ALA A 737 -4.49 2.49 -24.25
CA ALA A 737 -3.86 1.43 -23.46
C ALA A 737 -2.42 1.79 -23.04
N GLY A 738 -1.67 2.50 -23.89
CA GLY A 738 -0.32 2.99 -23.58
C GLY A 738 -0.27 4.09 -22.51
N LEU A 739 -1.38 4.82 -22.28
CA LEU A 739 -1.47 5.86 -21.25
C LEU A 739 -1.69 5.30 -19.84
N VAL A 740 -2.03 4.01 -19.70
CA VAL A 740 -2.24 3.37 -18.41
C VAL A 740 -0.98 2.59 -18.01
N PRO A 741 -0.17 3.09 -17.06
CA PRO A 741 1.10 2.46 -16.66
C PRO A 741 0.85 1.29 -15.70
N VAL A 742 -0.08 0.39 -16.06
CA VAL A 742 -0.41 -0.82 -15.29
C VAL A 742 0.03 -2.04 -16.09
N PRO A 743 1.03 -2.79 -15.61
CA PRO A 743 1.45 -4.05 -16.22
C PRO A 743 0.26 -5.03 -16.35
N GLY A 744 0.01 -5.56 -17.55
CA GLY A 744 -1.17 -6.36 -17.88
C GLY A 744 -2.47 -5.57 -18.10
N GLY A 745 -2.54 -4.33 -17.58
CA GLY A 745 -3.66 -3.40 -17.80
C GLY A 745 -3.76 -2.95 -19.25
N GLY A 746 -2.63 -2.78 -19.95
CA GLY A 746 -2.63 -2.48 -21.39
C GLY A 746 -3.36 -3.54 -22.22
N ALA A 747 -3.08 -4.83 -22.00
CA ALA A 747 -3.76 -5.92 -22.72
C ALA A 747 -5.27 -5.98 -22.39
N ALA A 748 -5.63 -5.76 -21.13
CA ALA A 748 -7.02 -5.73 -20.69
C ALA A 748 -7.80 -4.54 -21.29
N ILE A 749 -7.25 -3.33 -21.20
CA ILE A 749 -7.83 -2.11 -21.76
C ILE A 749 -7.90 -2.22 -23.28
N SER A 750 -6.88 -2.77 -23.92
CA SER A 750 -6.91 -3.04 -25.36
C SER A 750 -8.01 -4.02 -25.72
N ALA A 751 -8.17 -5.11 -24.97
CA ALA A 751 -9.23 -6.09 -25.25
C ALA A 751 -10.63 -5.48 -25.11
N ILE A 752 -10.86 -4.73 -24.03
CA ILE A 752 -12.13 -4.05 -23.77
C ILE A 752 -12.41 -2.98 -24.83
N GLY A 753 -11.42 -2.14 -25.09
CA GLY A 753 -11.52 -1.04 -26.05
C GLY A 753 -11.75 -1.55 -27.47
N LEU A 754 -11.00 -2.56 -27.92
CA LEU A 754 -11.18 -3.15 -29.24
C LEU A 754 -12.55 -3.82 -29.36
N THR A 755 -12.97 -4.60 -28.36
CA THR A 755 -14.28 -5.26 -28.38
C THR A 755 -15.41 -4.22 -28.47
N GLY A 756 -15.41 -3.22 -27.59
CA GLY A 756 -16.44 -2.18 -27.57
C GLY A 756 -16.48 -1.30 -28.81
N VAL A 757 -15.31 -1.02 -29.41
CA VAL A 757 -15.25 -0.24 -30.65
C VAL A 757 -15.70 -1.09 -31.84
N LEU A 758 -15.30 -2.35 -31.94
CA LEU A 758 -15.74 -3.26 -33.01
C LEU A 758 -17.25 -3.49 -32.97
N THR A 759 -17.85 -3.64 -31.79
CA THR A 759 -19.31 -3.75 -31.66
C THR A 759 -20.01 -2.45 -32.05
N ALA A 760 -19.43 -1.29 -31.74
CA ALA A 760 -19.95 -0.01 -32.22
C ALA A 760 -19.90 0.14 -33.75
N PHE A 761 -18.95 -0.53 -34.42
CA PHE A 761 -18.86 -0.65 -35.88
C PHE A 761 -19.73 -1.76 -36.47
N GLY A 762 -20.61 -2.38 -35.68
CA GLY A 762 -21.61 -3.34 -36.14
C GLY A 762 -21.15 -4.81 -36.13
N VAL A 763 -20.01 -5.12 -35.54
CA VAL A 763 -19.58 -6.52 -35.32
C VAL A 763 -20.39 -7.11 -34.17
N ALA A 764 -20.90 -8.34 -34.32
CA ALA A 764 -21.58 -9.04 -33.23
C ALA A 764 -20.66 -9.18 -32.01
N GLU A 765 -21.18 -9.00 -30.79
CA GLU A 765 -20.38 -8.99 -29.56
C GLU A 765 -19.55 -10.26 -29.38
N SER A 766 -20.14 -11.44 -29.61
CA SER A 766 -19.42 -12.72 -29.56
C SER A 766 -18.26 -12.80 -30.55
N VAL A 767 -18.44 -12.29 -31.77
CA VAL A 767 -17.43 -12.25 -32.82
C VAL A 767 -16.34 -11.23 -32.49
N ALA A 768 -16.70 -10.05 -31.97
CA ALA A 768 -15.75 -9.02 -31.56
C ALA A 768 -14.86 -9.54 -30.42
N VAL A 769 -15.45 -10.14 -29.39
CA VAL A 769 -14.70 -10.75 -28.28
C VAL A 769 -13.79 -11.87 -28.80
N ALA A 770 -14.30 -12.77 -29.65
CA ALA A 770 -13.51 -13.87 -30.19
C ALA A 770 -12.34 -13.40 -31.07
N ALA A 771 -12.56 -12.41 -31.94
CA ALA A 771 -11.52 -11.81 -32.77
C ALA A 771 -10.42 -11.14 -31.93
N VAL A 772 -10.81 -10.40 -30.89
CA VAL A 772 -9.87 -9.73 -29.98
C VAL A 772 -9.10 -10.73 -29.12
N LEU A 773 -9.74 -11.78 -28.61
CA LEU A 773 -9.05 -12.86 -27.89
C LEU A 773 -8.06 -13.58 -28.80
N THR A 774 -8.43 -13.85 -30.06
CA THR A 774 -7.53 -14.41 -31.06
C THR A 774 -6.36 -13.47 -31.33
N GLN A 775 -6.59 -12.16 -31.45
CA GLN A 775 -5.54 -11.17 -31.60
C GLN A 775 -4.58 -11.17 -30.40
N GLN A 776 -5.09 -11.31 -29.17
CA GLN A 776 -4.25 -11.43 -27.97
C GLN A 776 -3.44 -12.74 -27.98
N LEU A 777 -4.07 -13.84 -28.37
CA LEU A 777 -3.43 -15.14 -28.48
C LEU A 777 -2.26 -15.10 -29.48
N VAL A 778 -2.50 -14.62 -30.70
CA VAL A 778 -1.47 -14.58 -31.76
C VAL A 778 -0.48 -13.43 -31.61
N GLY A 779 -0.89 -12.33 -30.95
CA GLY A 779 -0.10 -11.11 -30.78
C GLY A 779 0.77 -11.06 -29.53
N THR A 780 0.34 -11.71 -28.45
CA THR A 780 0.99 -11.62 -27.13
C THR A 780 1.45 -12.98 -26.62
N TYR A 781 0.59 -14.00 -26.66
CA TYR A 781 0.87 -15.28 -26.00
C TYR A 781 1.67 -16.26 -26.86
N LEU A 782 1.27 -16.49 -28.10
CA LEU A 782 1.94 -17.42 -29.00
C LEU A 782 3.37 -16.96 -29.36
N PRO A 783 3.65 -15.67 -29.65
CA PRO A 783 5.01 -15.21 -29.94
C PRO A 783 5.99 -15.35 -28.77
N ALA A 784 5.49 -15.44 -27.53
CA ALA A 784 6.35 -15.64 -26.36
C ALA A 784 7.06 -17.02 -26.38
N ILE A 785 6.47 -18.03 -27.03
CA ILE A 785 7.07 -19.37 -27.17
C ILE A 785 8.37 -19.31 -28.00
N PRO A 786 8.37 -18.87 -29.28
CA PRO A 786 9.60 -18.67 -30.03
C PRO A 786 10.49 -17.58 -29.41
N GLY A 787 9.93 -16.59 -28.70
CA GLY A 787 10.67 -15.60 -27.91
C GLY A 787 11.54 -16.20 -26.79
N TRP A 788 11.08 -17.28 -26.14
CA TRP A 788 11.89 -18.00 -25.16
C TRP A 788 13.10 -18.68 -25.81
N PHE A 789 12.91 -19.34 -26.95
CA PHE A 789 14.00 -19.94 -27.72
C PHE A 789 15.00 -18.89 -28.22
N ALA A 790 14.50 -17.74 -28.70
CA ALA A 790 15.31 -16.59 -29.09
C ALA A 790 16.16 -16.06 -27.92
N THR A 791 15.57 -15.92 -26.73
CA THR A 791 16.29 -15.49 -25.52
C THR A 791 17.43 -16.46 -25.19
N ARG A 792 17.17 -17.76 -25.26
CA ARG A 792 18.18 -18.79 -24.98
C ARG A 792 19.32 -18.77 -26.01
N SER A 793 19.00 -18.70 -27.30
CA SER A 793 19.99 -18.64 -28.39
C SER A 793 20.85 -17.37 -28.30
N LEU A 794 20.27 -16.22 -27.96
CA LEU A 794 21.02 -14.98 -27.71
C LEU A 794 21.96 -15.08 -26.50
N LEU A 795 21.54 -15.75 -25.42
CA LEU A 795 22.39 -16.02 -24.26
C LEU A 795 23.55 -16.97 -24.61
N GLU A 796 23.28 -18.04 -25.35
CA GLU A 796 24.31 -19.01 -25.79
C GLU A 796 25.34 -18.37 -26.72
N ARG A 797 24.94 -17.37 -27.52
CA ARG A 797 25.80 -16.63 -28.46
C ARG A 797 26.40 -15.33 -27.87
N ASP A 798 26.25 -15.10 -26.56
CA ASP A 798 26.74 -13.93 -25.81
C ASP A 798 26.22 -12.56 -26.29
N TYR A 799 25.01 -12.52 -26.86
CA TYR A 799 24.31 -11.30 -27.25
C TYR A 799 23.49 -10.65 -26.11
N LEU A 800 23.26 -11.35 -24.98
CA LEU A 800 22.53 -10.86 -23.78
C LEU A 800 23.35 -10.97 -22.49
#